data_AF-A0A5P9PN53-F1
#
_entry.id   AF-A0A5P9PN53-F1
#
_cell.length_a   1.000
_cell.length_b   1.000
_cell.length_c   1.000
_cell.angle_alpha   90.00
_cell.angle_beta   90.00
_cell.angle_gamma   90.00
#
_symmetry.space_group_name_H-M   'P 1'
#
loop_
_entity.id
_entity.type
_entity.pdbx_description
1 polymer ?
#
loop_
_entity_poly.entity_id
_entity_poly.type
_entity_poly.pdbx_seq_one_letter_code
_entity_poly.pdbx_strand_id
1 'polypeptide(L)'
;MSEQFRTASPGYATGQLARALAAAVSAGTEADRERARRKLRRWEDVVGGMADGSLTVGSRTPVADTPAWVTLEVAHGGFATGRYLAEVALSEDETARVTSLPEDVPGRTERERLNLWYLGDAGQAELLDALRRGHYRVEVPEDAALPVVAVLLDLGFAEQALDLVAELRPLMHRLRLTPRFDPVTRPSDSAVRVTSVKDVAAALRAVRVPAQIATMRDTLTVWDPLYDRLVALWCRTVDGELPYLENGTVRGGWPCRTWPADWPKARAEWLADFTGTCRTHTPSGRQTNPKNNFAILRRALESCPEGSATLTGREVGWIRRALASTVARRGAPDTEQREAWRTAQAAAVAAPTNAALAGVLARRLDRYPADGGLPSLEVATAAVSDTETTAGIPGGTPMPDHLVRKAARSLEAPADELVGLGVITSGETLAVVLPQVTSRLLSAAIEDPVVARLHEQTYTAFRRRRGLLLLNLEHQVRFTELPWVDALAPCRSPEPDHAAAAYRALRQTTMLAFTAFPHALLPNPLVSELRTLAKQAKLELPLVEEVAADIFMGTFTTKWRDAGVVASRLLAGALYARYYDLPADWPDTRKTILRWGKRTAADFTALCRERAGTSGGSVAANGMLLEQSQILTTHNLAVLVDGLDLAEELRERAPRLAEQTFGWIQRRLAQRASHRHAALIQLKNAAYAWRQAVFLLSFCEPAVQFAHAEKLTEQVRGTVLEPVADGLLHVLQGGRFTTTGTARDGAGVRFLGWTEGTNPLLPRVE
;
A
#
# COMPACT_ATOMS: atom_id res chain seq x y z
N MET A 1 -1.09 43.99 -8.79
CA MET A 1 -0.48 42.97 -9.68
C MET A 1 -1.17 41.65 -9.35
N SER A 2 -1.88 41.01 -10.29
CA SER A 2 -2.43 39.68 -10.02
C SER A 2 -1.27 38.72 -9.82
N GLU A 3 -1.25 38.03 -8.67
CA GLU A 3 -0.29 36.93 -8.48
C GLU A 3 -0.57 35.87 -9.54
N GLN A 4 0.46 35.48 -10.30
CA GLN A 4 0.34 34.42 -11.30
C GLN A 4 -0.09 33.11 -10.61
N PHE A 5 -1.03 32.40 -11.24
CA PHE A 5 -1.41 31.06 -10.82
C PHE A 5 -0.21 30.12 -11.01
N ARG A 6 0.06 29.28 -10.01
CA ARG A 6 1.12 28.28 -10.09
C ARG A 6 0.63 27.05 -10.82
N THR A 7 1.49 26.51 -11.67
CA THR A 7 1.32 25.21 -12.35
C THR A 7 2.34 24.21 -11.82
N ALA A 8 2.02 22.92 -11.93
CA ALA A 8 2.93 21.87 -11.46
C ALA A 8 4.21 21.81 -12.32
N SER A 9 5.37 21.64 -11.67
CA SER A 9 6.63 21.47 -12.37
C SER A 9 6.65 20.16 -13.18
N PRO A 10 7.03 20.19 -14.48
CA PRO A 10 7.17 18.97 -15.29
C PRO A 10 8.26 18.01 -14.78
N GLY A 11 9.25 18.50 -14.02
CA GLY A 11 10.45 17.75 -13.63
C GLY A 11 10.15 16.48 -12.81
N TYR A 12 9.12 16.51 -11.96
CA TYR A 12 8.72 15.32 -11.21
C TYR A 12 8.10 14.26 -12.13
N ALA A 13 7.22 14.67 -13.04
CA ALA A 13 6.54 13.79 -13.98
C ALA A 13 7.54 13.11 -14.94
N THR A 14 8.48 13.88 -15.49
CA THR A 14 9.56 13.34 -16.35
C THR A 14 10.47 12.38 -15.58
N GLY A 15 10.81 12.68 -14.32
CA GLY A 15 11.57 11.77 -13.46
C GLY A 15 10.83 10.48 -13.09
N GLN A 16 9.50 10.51 -13.01
CA GLN A 16 8.69 9.29 -12.83
C GLN A 16 8.59 8.46 -14.11
N LEU A 17 8.49 9.13 -15.27
CA LEU A 17 8.53 8.48 -16.58
C LEU A 17 9.85 7.72 -16.76
N ALA A 18 11.00 8.36 -16.50
CA ALA A 18 12.32 7.72 -16.58
C ALA A 18 12.43 6.47 -15.69
N ARG A 19 11.88 6.51 -14.47
CA ARG A 19 11.83 5.35 -13.57
C ARG A 19 10.91 4.24 -14.09
N ALA A 20 9.79 4.59 -14.73
CA ALA A 20 8.90 3.62 -15.34
C ALA A 20 9.57 2.92 -16.54
N LEU A 21 10.32 3.64 -17.37
CA LEU A 21 11.14 3.09 -18.44
C LEU A 21 12.19 2.11 -17.91
N ALA A 22 12.98 2.52 -16.91
CA ALA A 22 14.01 1.65 -16.31
C ALA A 22 13.41 0.34 -15.74
N ALA A 23 12.23 0.44 -15.11
CA ALA A 23 11.50 -0.72 -14.60
C ALA A 23 10.98 -1.64 -15.72
N ALA A 24 10.52 -1.08 -16.84
CA ALA A 24 10.05 -1.84 -18.00
C ALA A 24 11.19 -2.62 -18.67
N VAL A 25 12.38 -2.03 -18.79
CA VAL A 25 13.59 -2.69 -19.31
C VAL A 25 14.03 -3.85 -18.41
N SER A 26 13.85 -3.70 -17.09
CA SER A 26 14.26 -4.69 -16.09
C SER A 26 13.20 -5.77 -15.80
N ALA A 27 12.06 -5.76 -16.49
CA ALA A 27 10.92 -6.62 -16.17
C ALA A 27 11.14 -8.07 -16.65
N GLY A 28 11.19 -9.01 -15.70
CA GLY A 28 11.44 -10.42 -15.97
C GLY A 28 10.28 -11.13 -16.68
N THR A 29 9.11 -11.21 -16.04
CA THR A 29 7.95 -11.98 -16.53
C THR A 29 7.04 -11.16 -17.44
N GLU A 30 6.20 -11.81 -18.26
CA GLU A 30 5.23 -11.08 -19.11
C GLU A 30 4.21 -10.28 -18.28
N ALA A 31 3.80 -10.77 -17.11
CA ALA A 31 2.93 -10.04 -16.19
C ALA A 31 3.63 -8.82 -15.57
N ASP A 32 4.92 -8.91 -15.28
CA ASP A 32 5.73 -7.76 -14.83
C ASP A 32 5.90 -6.74 -15.94
N ARG A 33 6.17 -7.20 -17.17
CA ARG A 33 6.28 -6.34 -18.36
C ARG A 33 4.97 -5.61 -18.60
N GLU A 34 3.83 -6.29 -18.52
CA GLU A 34 2.54 -5.64 -18.72
C GLU A 34 2.23 -4.62 -17.62
N ARG A 35 2.54 -4.92 -16.36
CA ARG A 35 2.45 -3.93 -15.27
C ARG A 35 3.35 -2.72 -15.52
N ALA A 36 4.59 -2.95 -15.94
CA ALA A 36 5.55 -1.90 -16.22
C ALA A 36 5.11 -1.05 -17.42
N ARG A 37 4.63 -1.67 -18.50
CA ARG A 37 4.05 -1.00 -19.68
C ARG A 37 2.83 -0.14 -19.33
N ARG A 38 1.91 -0.65 -18.49
CA ARG A 38 0.78 0.17 -18.00
C ARG A 38 1.25 1.38 -17.21
N LYS A 39 2.25 1.21 -16.34
CA LYS A 39 2.83 2.31 -15.58
C LYS A 39 3.53 3.33 -16.50
N LEU A 40 4.21 2.85 -17.54
CA LEU A 40 4.86 3.67 -18.56
C LEU A 40 3.82 4.53 -19.30
N ARG A 41 2.80 3.90 -19.90
CA ARG A 41 1.72 4.59 -20.63
C ARG A 41 1.06 5.70 -19.81
N ARG A 42 0.77 5.45 -18.53
CA ARG A 42 0.20 6.47 -17.64
C ARG A 42 1.09 7.70 -17.49
N TRP A 43 2.40 7.53 -17.37
CA TRP A 43 3.32 8.66 -17.25
C TRP A 43 3.60 9.34 -18.59
N GLU A 44 3.50 8.60 -19.71
CA GLU A 44 3.50 9.18 -21.06
C GLU A 44 2.29 10.09 -21.27
N ASP A 45 1.08 9.64 -20.91
CA ASP A 45 -0.14 10.44 -20.98
C ASP A 45 -0.03 11.74 -20.15
N VAL A 46 0.49 11.64 -18.91
CA VAL A 46 0.70 12.81 -18.05
C VAL A 46 1.67 13.81 -18.67
N VAL A 47 2.84 13.34 -19.12
CA VAL A 47 3.89 14.22 -19.67
C VAL A 47 3.45 14.81 -21.01
N GLY A 48 2.84 14.00 -21.88
CA GLY A 48 2.28 14.44 -23.15
C GLY A 48 1.22 15.50 -22.96
N GLY A 49 0.24 15.24 -22.09
CA GLY A 49 -0.84 16.19 -21.83
C GLY A 49 -0.40 17.49 -21.15
N MET A 50 0.64 17.44 -20.31
CA MET A 50 1.25 18.66 -19.79
C MET A 50 2.01 19.46 -20.87
N ALA A 51 2.62 18.78 -21.83
CA ALA A 51 3.42 19.41 -22.88
C ALA A 51 2.57 20.04 -23.99
N ASP A 52 1.46 19.40 -24.38
CA ASP A 52 0.53 19.92 -25.39
C ASP A 52 -0.53 20.88 -24.83
N GLY A 53 -0.62 21.01 -23.51
CA GLY A 53 -1.55 21.91 -22.81
C GLY A 53 -2.95 21.34 -22.58
N SER A 54 -3.22 20.09 -22.97
CA SER A 54 -4.49 19.41 -22.69
C SER A 54 -4.71 19.12 -21.20
N LEU A 55 -3.64 19.10 -20.40
CA LEU A 55 -3.67 18.92 -18.94
C LEU A 55 -3.10 20.11 -18.18
N THR A 56 -3.95 20.75 -17.37
CA THR A 56 -3.56 21.79 -16.41
C THR A 56 -3.38 21.18 -15.01
N VAL A 57 -2.24 20.50 -14.80
CA VAL A 57 -1.93 19.88 -13.50
C VAL A 57 -1.72 20.94 -12.41
N GLY A 58 -2.37 20.75 -11.26
CA GLY A 58 -2.46 21.74 -10.18
C GLY A 58 -3.84 22.40 -10.06
N SER A 59 -4.76 22.09 -10.98
CA SER A 59 -6.16 22.52 -10.98
C SER A 59 -7.10 21.40 -10.52
N ARG A 60 -8.23 21.80 -9.92
CA ARG A 60 -9.39 20.96 -9.63
C ARG A 60 -10.06 20.38 -10.88
N THR A 61 -9.97 21.08 -12.01
CA THR A 61 -10.45 20.62 -13.32
C THR A 61 -9.26 20.59 -14.28
N PRO A 62 -8.39 19.58 -14.16
CA PRO A 62 -7.14 19.55 -14.93
C PRO A 62 -7.36 19.23 -16.41
N VAL A 63 -8.53 18.68 -16.79
CA VAL A 63 -8.93 18.45 -18.17
C VAL A 63 -9.92 19.55 -18.56
N ALA A 64 -9.70 20.18 -19.72
CA ALA A 64 -10.59 21.23 -20.24
C ALA A 64 -12.03 20.72 -20.43
N ASP A 65 -12.99 21.62 -20.29
CA ASP A 65 -14.44 21.37 -20.49
C ASP A 65 -15.00 20.14 -19.75
N THR A 66 -14.33 19.74 -18.67
CA THR A 66 -14.70 18.58 -17.86
C THR A 66 -15.21 19.06 -16.50
N PRO A 67 -16.47 18.73 -16.12
CA PRO A 67 -17.00 19.06 -14.81
C PRO A 67 -16.14 18.47 -13.68
N ALA A 68 -16.01 19.21 -12.58
CA ALA A 68 -15.17 18.79 -11.47
C ALA A 68 -15.63 17.47 -10.80
N TRP A 69 -16.89 17.08 -10.96
CA TRP A 69 -17.40 15.84 -10.39
C TRP A 69 -16.88 14.59 -11.10
N VAL A 70 -16.39 14.70 -12.34
CA VAL A 70 -15.85 13.58 -13.13
C VAL A 70 -14.59 13.02 -12.48
N THR A 71 -14.62 11.73 -12.20
CA THR A 71 -13.50 11.02 -11.60
C THR A 71 -12.44 10.70 -12.64
N LEU A 72 -11.25 11.26 -12.45
CA LEU A 72 -10.10 11.05 -13.33
C LEU A 72 -9.25 9.86 -12.89
N GLU A 73 -8.56 9.23 -13.85
CA GLU A 73 -7.43 8.36 -13.52
C GLU A 73 -6.25 9.24 -13.06
N VAL A 74 -5.74 8.94 -11.87
CA VAL A 74 -4.68 9.74 -11.23
C VAL A 74 -3.46 8.87 -10.92
N ALA A 75 -2.31 9.28 -11.45
CA ALA A 75 -1.01 8.68 -11.19
C ALA A 75 -0.49 9.02 -9.77
N HIS A 76 0.63 8.41 -9.39
CA HIS A 76 1.21 8.65 -8.07
C HIS A 76 1.64 10.11 -7.92
N GLY A 77 1.31 10.74 -6.78
CA GLY A 77 1.55 12.15 -6.52
C GLY A 77 0.43 13.09 -6.98
N GLY A 78 -0.72 12.58 -7.40
CA GLY A 78 -1.91 13.39 -7.73
C GLY A 78 -1.98 13.88 -9.18
N PHE A 79 -1.13 13.38 -10.07
CA PHE A 79 -1.10 13.80 -11.48
C PHE A 79 -2.22 13.11 -12.27
N ALA A 80 -3.18 13.89 -12.80
CA ALA A 80 -4.22 13.37 -13.69
C ALA A 80 -3.62 12.89 -15.02
N THR A 81 -4.11 11.76 -15.54
CA THR A 81 -3.68 11.23 -16.85
C THR A 81 -4.53 11.76 -18.01
N GLY A 82 -5.63 12.48 -17.71
CA GLY A 82 -6.62 12.94 -18.70
C GLY A 82 -7.75 11.95 -18.98
N ARG A 83 -7.62 10.68 -18.56
CA ARG A 83 -8.64 9.65 -18.74
C ARG A 83 -9.70 9.73 -17.64
N TYR A 84 -10.94 9.42 -17.98
CA TYR A 84 -12.04 9.32 -17.01
C TYR A 84 -12.16 7.87 -16.52
N LEU A 85 -12.33 7.64 -15.21
CA LEU A 85 -12.46 6.28 -14.70
C LEU A 85 -13.79 5.62 -15.12
N ALA A 86 -14.84 6.41 -15.32
CA ALA A 86 -16.13 5.94 -15.81
C ALA A 86 -16.18 5.82 -17.35
N GLU A 87 -15.14 6.25 -18.06
CA GLU A 87 -15.01 5.99 -19.50
C GLU A 87 -14.39 4.61 -19.72
N VAL A 88 -15.27 3.61 -19.71
CA VAL A 88 -14.90 2.20 -19.90
C VAL A 88 -15.56 1.67 -21.15
N ALA A 89 -14.86 0.76 -21.84
CA ALA A 89 -15.45 -0.02 -22.92
C ALA A 89 -16.69 -0.78 -22.40
N LEU A 90 -17.64 -1.05 -23.31
CA LEU A 90 -18.80 -1.88 -22.97
C LEU A 90 -18.31 -3.26 -22.53
N SER A 91 -18.81 -3.73 -21.40
CA SER A 91 -18.68 -5.11 -20.97
C SER A 91 -19.50 -6.03 -21.88
N GLU A 92 -19.22 -7.33 -21.82
CA GLU A 92 -19.95 -8.34 -22.61
C GLU A 92 -21.47 -8.25 -22.41
N ASP A 93 -21.91 -8.08 -21.16
CA ASP A 93 -23.33 -7.92 -20.82
C ASP A 93 -23.93 -6.62 -21.40
N GLU A 94 -23.18 -5.51 -21.35
CA GLU A 94 -23.62 -4.23 -21.91
C GLU A 94 -23.68 -4.28 -23.44
N THR A 95 -22.73 -4.95 -24.10
CA THR A 95 -22.75 -5.17 -25.55
C THR A 95 -23.98 -6.00 -25.94
N ALA A 96 -24.24 -7.10 -25.23
CA ALA A 96 -25.44 -7.91 -25.45
C ALA A 96 -26.72 -7.10 -25.25
N ARG A 97 -26.76 -6.26 -24.20
CA ARG A 97 -27.89 -5.35 -23.95
C ARG A 97 -28.08 -4.38 -25.11
N VAL A 98 -27.03 -3.68 -25.55
CA VAL A 98 -27.09 -2.74 -26.68
C VAL A 98 -27.58 -3.42 -27.96
N THR A 99 -27.13 -4.64 -28.25
CA THR A 99 -27.60 -5.41 -29.42
C THR A 99 -29.09 -5.76 -29.31
N SER A 100 -29.63 -5.95 -28.10
CA SER A 100 -31.05 -6.23 -27.88
C SER A 100 -31.95 -4.98 -27.86
N LEU A 101 -31.39 -3.77 -27.87
CA LEU A 101 -32.17 -2.55 -27.81
C LEU A 101 -32.92 -2.28 -29.12
N PRO A 102 -34.16 -1.77 -29.06
CA PRO A 102 -34.86 -1.28 -30.24
C PRO A 102 -34.04 -0.24 -31.04
N GLU A 103 -34.23 -0.22 -32.36
CA GLU A 103 -33.51 0.69 -33.25
C GLU A 103 -33.86 2.17 -33.02
N ASP A 104 -35.06 2.46 -32.51
CA ASP A 104 -35.55 3.80 -32.21
C ASP A 104 -34.98 4.38 -30.91
N VAL A 105 -34.23 3.60 -30.11
CA VAL A 105 -33.51 4.13 -28.95
C VAL A 105 -32.45 5.14 -29.42
N PRO A 106 -32.57 6.42 -29.04
CA PRO A 106 -31.68 7.48 -29.52
C PRO A 106 -30.27 7.33 -28.97
N GLY A 107 -29.28 7.86 -29.69
CA GLY A 107 -27.89 7.96 -29.22
C GLY A 107 -26.88 7.89 -30.37
N ARG A 108 -25.80 8.65 -30.26
CA ARG A 108 -24.73 8.72 -31.28
C ARG A 108 -23.69 7.61 -31.11
N THR A 109 -23.53 7.12 -29.89
CA THR A 109 -22.65 6.01 -29.54
C THR A 109 -23.46 4.91 -28.87
N GLU A 110 -22.95 3.68 -28.90
CA GLU A 110 -23.56 2.56 -28.17
C GLU A 110 -23.70 2.85 -26.67
N ARG A 111 -22.71 3.56 -26.09
CA ARG A 111 -22.75 4.04 -24.69
C ARG A 111 -23.88 5.04 -24.46
N GLU A 112 -24.07 5.99 -25.39
CA GLU A 112 -25.17 6.96 -25.29
C GLU A 112 -26.53 6.26 -25.38
N ARG A 113 -26.69 5.33 -26.34
CA ARG A 113 -27.92 4.56 -26.51
C ARG A 113 -28.28 3.79 -25.25
N LEU A 114 -27.28 3.16 -24.63
CA LEU A 114 -27.49 2.43 -23.38
C LEU A 114 -27.92 3.36 -22.23
N ASN A 115 -27.21 4.48 -22.01
CA ASN A 115 -27.57 5.44 -20.95
C ASN A 115 -28.97 6.04 -21.17
N LEU A 116 -29.32 6.38 -22.41
CA LEU A 116 -30.65 6.91 -22.74
C LEU A 116 -31.76 5.88 -22.59
N TRP A 117 -31.48 4.60 -22.88
CA TRP A 117 -32.44 3.53 -22.64
C TRP A 117 -32.80 3.38 -21.15
N TYR A 118 -31.80 3.52 -20.26
CA TYR A 118 -32.03 3.51 -18.80
C TYR A 118 -32.82 4.72 -18.27
N LEU A 119 -33.04 5.76 -19.08
CA LEU A 119 -33.97 6.84 -18.77
C LEU A 119 -35.41 6.54 -19.22
N GLY A 120 -35.64 5.52 -20.05
CA GLY A 120 -36.99 5.07 -20.41
C GLY A 120 -37.60 4.14 -19.37
N ASP A 121 -38.92 3.97 -19.39
CA ASP A 121 -39.69 3.22 -18.38
C ASP A 121 -39.16 1.80 -18.13
N ALA A 122 -38.82 1.06 -19.20
CA ALA A 122 -38.31 -0.30 -19.10
C ALA A 122 -36.93 -0.36 -18.42
N GLY A 123 -36.04 0.57 -18.78
CA GLY A 123 -34.71 0.64 -18.19
C GLY A 123 -34.74 1.11 -16.74
N GLN A 124 -35.60 2.08 -16.42
CA GLN A 124 -35.83 2.51 -15.03
C GLN A 124 -36.38 1.37 -14.17
N ALA A 125 -37.32 0.58 -14.69
CA ALA A 125 -37.85 -0.58 -13.98
C ALA A 125 -36.76 -1.62 -13.67
N GLU A 126 -35.86 -1.89 -14.61
CA GLU A 126 -34.71 -2.78 -14.40
C GLU A 126 -33.74 -2.23 -13.33
N LEU A 127 -33.46 -0.92 -13.35
CA LEU A 127 -32.63 -0.29 -12.32
C LEU A 127 -33.28 -0.39 -10.94
N LEU A 128 -34.54 0.01 -10.79
CA LEU A 128 -35.25 -0.03 -9.51
C LEU A 128 -35.34 -1.45 -8.96
N ASP A 129 -35.56 -2.44 -9.83
CA ASP A 129 -35.57 -3.85 -9.46
C ASP A 129 -34.21 -4.32 -8.91
N ALA A 130 -33.12 -4.00 -9.62
CA ALA A 130 -31.77 -4.30 -9.16
C ALA A 130 -31.46 -3.61 -7.83
N LEU A 131 -31.89 -2.35 -7.66
CA LEU A 131 -31.70 -1.59 -6.42
C LEU A 131 -32.45 -2.22 -5.23
N ARG A 132 -33.74 -2.57 -5.42
CA ARG A 132 -34.59 -3.20 -4.40
C ARG A 132 -34.05 -4.57 -3.98
N ARG A 133 -33.55 -5.37 -4.93
CA ARG A 133 -32.90 -6.66 -4.65
C ARG A 133 -31.48 -6.52 -4.11
N GLY A 134 -30.85 -5.36 -4.28
CA GLY A 134 -29.45 -5.14 -3.93
C GLY A 134 -28.48 -5.84 -4.89
N HIS A 135 -28.91 -6.13 -6.12
CA HIS A 135 -28.15 -6.85 -7.15
C HIS A 135 -27.33 -5.89 -8.03
N TYR A 136 -26.57 -5.00 -7.40
CA TYR A 136 -25.82 -3.98 -8.12
C TYR A 136 -24.57 -3.55 -7.34
N ARG A 137 -23.63 -2.99 -8.09
CA ARG A 137 -22.38 -2.45 -7.57
C ARG A 137 -22.04 -1.10 -8.16
N VAL A 138 -21.74 -0.16 -7.26
CA VAL A 138 -21.11 1.12 -7.59
C VAL A 138 -19.60 0.96 -7.47
N GLU A 139 -18.87 0.94 -8.59
CA GLU A 139 -17.42 0.84 -8.60
C GLU A 139 -16.77 2.22 -8.56
N VAL A 140 -17.31 3.14 -9.36
CA VAL A 140 -16.99 4.57 -9.38
C VAL A 140 -18.26 5.37 -9.07
N PRO A 141 -18.18 6.55 -8.44
CA PRO A 141 -19.37 7.29 -8.02
C PRO A 141 -20.38 7.56 -9.14
N GLU A 142 -19.90 7.75 -10.37
CA GLU A 142 -20.70 8.00 -11.58
C GLU A 142 -21.67 6.87 -11.90
N ASP A 143 -21.34 5.63 -11.51
CA ASP A 143 -22.20 4.46 -11.70
C ASP A 143 -23.55 4.62 -10.98
N ALA A 144 -23.63 5.49 -9.97
CA ALA A 144 -24.85 5.75 -9.21
C ALA A 144 -25.74 6.84 -9.83
N ALA A 145 -25.28 7.54 -10.87
CA ALA A 145 -25.96 8.73 -11.39
C ALA A 145 -27.36 8.42 -11.96
N LEU A 146 -27.50 7.46 -12.88
CA LEU A 146 -28.81 7.06 -13.42
C LEU A 146 -29.69 6.29 -12.42
N PRO A 147 -29.14 5.42 -11.54
CA PRO A 147 -29.91 4.88 -10.42
C PRO A 147 -30.58 5.95 -9.54
N VAL A 148 -29.88 7.05 -9.26
CA VAL A 148 -30.46 8.17 -8.51
C VAL A 148 -31.60 8.82 -9.29
N VAL A 149 -31.46 9.03 -10.60
CA VAL A 149 -32.55 9.55 -11.45
C VAL A 149 -33.79 8.65 -11.34
N ALA A 150 -33.61 7.33 -11.49
CA ALA A 150 -34.73 6.37 -11.40
C ALA A 150 -35.41 6.40 -10.02
N VAL A 151 -34.63 6.47 -8.94
CA VAL A 151 -35.14 6.60 -7.57
C VAL A 151 -35.90 7.91 -7.36
N LEU A 152 -35.37 9.04 -7.83
CA LEU A 152 -36.02 10.34 -7.69
C LEU A 152 -37.38 10.35 -8.39
N LEU A 153 -37.47 9.74 -9.58
CA LEU A 153 -38.73 9.59 -10.31
C LEU A 153 -39.72 8.67 -9.58
N ASP A 154 -39.26 7.52 -9.04
CA ASP A 154 -40.09 6.58 -8.24
C ASP A 154 -40.66 7.26 -6.98
N LEU A 155 -39.89 8.17 -6.37
CA LEU A 155 -40.28 8.94 -5.18
C LEU A 155 -41.04 10.25 -5.49
N GLY A 156 -41.25 10.58 -6.77
CA GLY A 156 -42.01 11.78 -7.18
C GLY A 156 -41.21 13.09 -7.24
N PHE A 157 -39.89 13.05 -7.15
CA PHE A 157 -38.98 14.20 -7.25
C PHE A 157 -38.56 14.48 -8.71
N ALA A 158 -39.55 14.76 -9.57
CA ALA A 158 -39.33 14.89 -11.02
C ALA A 158 -38.45 16.09 -11.42
N GLU A 159 -38.56 17.22 -10.73
CA GLU A 159 -37.75 18.42 -11.00
C GLU A 159 -36.26 18.13 -10.76
N GLN A 160 -35.93 17.55 -9.60
CA GLN A 160 -34.56 17.17 -9.25
C GLN A 160 -33.98 16.13 -10.21
N ALA A 161 -34.82 15.18 -10.67
CA ALA A 161 -34.43 14.20 -11.66
C ALA A 161 -34.10 14.84 -13.02
N LEU A 162 -34.92 15.80 -13.48
CA LEU A 162 -34.70 16.52 -14.74
C LEU A 162 -33.45 17.39 -14.69
N ASP A 163 -33.23 18.14 -13.61
CA ASP A 163 -32.03 18.93 -13.39
C ASP A 163 -30.77 18.06 -13.41
N LEU A 164 -30.82 16.90 -12.74
CA LEU A 164 -29.74 15.93 -12.75
C LEU A 164 -29.48 15.38 -14.16
N VAL A 165 -30.53 15.03 -14.92
CA VAL A 165 -30.37 14.57 -16.32
C VAL A 165 -29.73 15.65 -17.18
N ALA A 166 -30.10 16.93 -17.00
CA ALA A 166 -29.51 18.04 -17.74
C ALA A 166 -28.01 18.18 -17.48
N GLU A 167 -27.57 18.02 -16.22
CA GLU A 167 -26.15 18.03 -15.83
C GLU A 167 -25.37 16.83 -16.41
N LEU A 168 -25.99 15.66 -16.48
CA LEU A 168 -25.35 14.43 -16.99
C LEU A 168 -25.30 14.35 -18.52
N ARG A 169 -26.26 14.96 -19.21
CA ARG A 169 -26.46 14.85 -20.67
C ARG A 169 -25.19 15.06 -21.50
N PRO A 170 -24.32 16.06 -21.23
CA PRO A 170 -23.13 16.31 -22.04
C PRO A 170 -22.15 15.12 -22.09
N LEU A 171 -22.14 14.26 -21.06
CA LEU A 171 -21.17 13.16 -20.91
C LEU A 171 -21.77 11.76 -21.07
N MET A 172 -23.08 11.64 -21.32
CA MET A 172 -23.77 10.35 -21.52
C MET A 172 -23.23 9.53 -22.70
N HIS A 173 -22.61 10.18 -23.69
CA HIS A 173 -22.04 9.48 -24.85
C HIS A 173 -20.74 8.74 -24.55
N ARG A 174 -20.14 9.00 -23.38
CA ARG A 174 -18.77 8.59 -23.03
C ARG A 174 -18.70 7.84 -21.71
N LEU A 175 -19.41 8.31 -20.68
CA LEU A 175 -19.33 7.74 -19.34
C LEU A 175 -20.33 6.61 -19.13
N ARG A 176 -19.93 5.55 -18.41
CA ARG A 176 -20.87 4.63 -17.76
C ARG A 176 -21.51 5.36 -16.58
N LEU A 177 -22.82 5.53 -16.62
CA LEU A 177 -23.60 6.19 -15.57
C LEU A 177 -24.55 5.21 -14.86
N THR A 178 -24.34 3.91 -15.09
CA THR A 178 -25.08 2.79 -14.52
C THR A 178 -24.16 1.88 -13.69
N PRO A 179 -24.72 1.15 -12.71
CA PRO A 179 -23.95 0.22 -11.91
C PRO A 179 -23.64 -1.03 -12.72
N ARG A 180 -22.70 -1.83 -12.20
CA ARG A 180 -22.61 -3.22 -12.62
C ARG A 180 -23.72 -4.00 -11.95
N PHE A 181 -24.51 -4.73 -12.73
CA PHE A 181 -25.47 -5.68 -12.19
C PHE A 181 -24.73 -6.90 -11.67
N ASP A 182 -24.94 -7.23 -10.40
CA ASP A 182 -24.23 -8.30 -9.69
C ASP A 182 -25.26 -9.14 -8.94
N PRO A 183 -25.36 -10.46 -9.18
CA PRO A 183 -26.38 -11.28 -8.53
C PRO A 183 -26.17 -11.46 -7.03
N VAL A 184 -25.01 -11.08 -6.49
CA VAL A 184 -24.68 -11.29 -5.07
C VAL A 184 -24.97 -10.03 -4.26
N THR A 185 -25.89 -10.15 -3.29
CA THR A 185 -26.14 -9.10 -2.30
C THR A 185 -24.95 -8.90 -1.39
N ARG A 186 -24.65 -7.64 -1.07
CA ARG A 186 -23.61 -7.29 -0.11
C ARG A 186 -24.15 -7.42 1.33
N PRO A 187 -23.47 -8.19 2.21
CA PRO A 187 -23.83 -8.19 3.63
C PRO A 187 -23.57 -6.81 4.24
N SER A 188 -24.51 -6.35 5.05
CA SER A 188 -24.42 -5.10 5.82
C SER A 188 -24.25 -5.47 7.29
N ASP A 189 -22.99 -5.51 7.76
CA ASP A 189 -22.68 -5.73 9.18
C ASP A 189 -21.60 -4.76 9.66
N SER A 190 -21.66 -4.37 10.93
CA SER A 190 -20.82 -3.40 11.64
C SER A 190 -19.30 -3.63 11.54
N ALA A 191 -18.88 -4.82 11.16
CA ALA A 191 -17.49 -5.17 10.91
C ALA A 191 -16.90 -4.42 9.70
N VAL A 192 -15.59 -4.18 9.73
CA VAL A 192 -14.83 -3.61 8.61
C VAL A 192 -13.78 -4.62 8.12
N ARG A 193 -13.32 -4.44 6.88
CA ARG A 193 -12.20 -5.21 6.30
C ARG A 193 -11.23 -4.32 5.54
N VAL A 194 -9.95 -4.69 5.53
CA VAL A 194 -8.92 -3.92 4.79
C VAL A 194 -9.00 -4.19 3.28
N THR A 195 -9.35 -5.42 2.89
CA THR A 195 -9.45 -5.84 1.49
C THR A 195 -10.48 -6.96 1.35
N SER A 196 -10.94 -7.22 0.12
CA SER A 196 -11.90 -8.28 -0.15
C SER A 196 -11.24 -9.66 -0.22
N VAL A 197 -12.04 -10.70 -0.02
CA VAL A 197 -11.66 -12.10 -0.25
C VAL A 197 -11.08 -12.29 -1.65
N LYS A 198 -11.69 -11.69 -2.68
CA LYS A 198 -11.26 -11.73 -4.08
C LYS A 198 -9.83 -11.22 -4.27
N ASP A 199 -9.52 -10.07 -3.71
CA ASP A 199 -8.21 -9.44 -3.85
C ASP A 199 -7.13 -10.26 -3.12
N VAL A 200 -7.45 -10.79 -1.94
CA VAL A 200 -6.56 -11.69 -1.19
C VAL A 200 -6.34 -13.00 -1.96
N ALA A 201 -7.40 -13.63 -2.46
CA ALA A 201 -7.32 -14.85 -3.24
C ALA A 201 -6.48 -14.65 -4.51
N ALA A 202 -6.67 -13.52 -5.23
CA ALA A 202 -5.82 -13.15 -6.35
C ALA A 202 -4.36 -12.95 -5.94
N ALA A 203 -4.10 -12.28 -4.81
CA ALA A 203 -2.76 -12.05 -4.28
C ALA A 203 -2.07 -13.33 -3.77
N LEU A 204 -2.84 -14.33 -3.33
CA LEU A 204 -2.36 -15.67 -2.97
C LEU A 204 -2.02 -16.49 -4.22
N ARG A 205 -2.91 -16.49 -5.23
CA ARG A 205 -2.64 -17.11 -6.54
C ARG A 205 -1.45 -16.51 -7.26
N ALA A 206 -1.10 -15.25 -6.96
CA ALA A 206 0.08 -14.59 -7.48
C ALA A 206 1.39 -14.97 -6.76
N VAL A 207 1.35 -15.72 -5.65
CA VAL A 207 2.56 -16.22 -4.98
C VAL A 207 3.29 -17.17 -5.92
N ARG A 208 4.62 -17.05 -5.98
CA ARG A 208 5.49 -17.84 -6.86
C ARG A 208 6.61 -18.48 -6.07
N VAL A 209 7.10 -19.60 -6.57
CA VAL A 209 8.34 -20.21 -6.07
C VAL A 209 9.51 -19.32 -6.53
N PRO A 210 10.38 -18.87 -5.63
CA PRO A 210 11.57 -18.11 -6.03
C PRO A 210 12.43 -18.93 -7.01
N ALA A 211 12.99 -18.28 -8.04
CA ALA A 211 13.74 -18.96 -9.10
C ALA A 211 14.87 -19.85 -8.55
N GLN A 212 15.58 -19.39 -7.52
CA GLN A 212 16.63 -20.17 -6.86
C GLN A 212 16.10 -21.49 -6.25
N ILE A 213 14.91 -21.46 -5.63
CA ILE A 213 14.26 -22.64 -5.05
C ILE A 213 13.75 -23.56 -6.16
N ALA A 214 13.21 -23.00 -7.25
CA ALA A 214 12.79 -23.79 -8.41
C ALA A 214 13.98 -24.53 -9.04
N THR A 215 15.09 -23.83 -9.30
CA THR A 215 16.33 -24.44 -9.83
C THR A 215 16.91 -25.49 -8.88
N MET A 216 16.90 -25.24 -7.57
CA MET A 216 17.32 -26.22 -6.57
C MET A 216 16.48 -27.50 -6.65
N ARG A 217 15.15 -27.38 -6.70
CA ARG A 217 14.25 -28.53 -6.80
C ARG A 217 14.48 -29.31 -8.08
N ASP A 218 14.50 -28.65 -9.24
CA ASP A 218 14.81 -29.29 -10.53
C ASP A 218 16.18 -29.99 -10.51
N THR A 219 17.18 -29.38 -9.88
CA THR A 219 18.50 -30.00 -9.71
C THR A 219 18.41 -31.30 -8.95
N LEU A 220 17.67 -31.32 -7.84
CA LEU A 220 17.60 -32.48 -6.95
C LEU A 220 16.67 -33.58 -7.47
N THR A 221 15.56 -33.24 -8.11
CA THR A 221 14.52 -34.20 -8.54
C THR A 221 14.66 -34.66 -9.98
N VAL A 222 15.27 -33.86 -10.86
CA VAL A 222 15.37 -34.16 -12.29
C VAL A 222 16.82 -34.42 -12.69
N TRP A 223 17.70 -33.45 -12.45
CA TRP A 223 19.06 -33.51 -12.98
C TRP A 223 19.98 -34.45 -12.22
N ASP A 224 19.96 -34.41 -10.90
CA ASP A 224 20.85 -35.22 -10.09
C ASP A 224 20.53 -36.75 -10.24
N PRO A 225 19.28 -37.23 -10.37
CA PRO A 225 19.01 -38.64 -10.71
C PRO A 225 19.52 -39.05 -12.10
N LEU A 226 19.37 -38.19 -13.11
CA LEU A 226 19.90 -38.44 -14.45
C LEU A 226 21.45 -38.48 -14.45
N TYR A 227 22.08 -37.64 -13.62
CA TYR A 227 23.52 -37.67 -13.38
C TYR A 227 23.97 -39.00 -12.74
N ASP A 228 23.19 -39.52 -11.80
CA ASP A 228 23.51 -40.79 -11.13
C ASP A 228 23.49 -41.95 -12.12
N ARG A 229 22.49 -42.01 -13.00
CA ARG A 229 22.42 -42.98 -14.10
C ARG A 229 23.63 -42.87 -15.04
N LEU A 230 24.09 -41.64 -15.32
CA LEU A 230 25.29 -41.42 -16.15
C LEU A 230 26.56 -41.95 -15.47
N VAL A 231 26.70 -41.68 -14.17
CA VAL A 231 27.82 -42.17 -13.36
C VAL A 231 27.81 -43.69 -13.29
N ALA A 232 26.65 -44.29 -13.04
CA ALA A 232 26.48 -45.75 -13.03
C ALA A 232 26.84 -46.37 -14.39
N LEU A 233 26.39 -45.77 -15.50
CA LEU A 233 26.74 -46.22 -16.84
C LEU A 233 28.27 -46.24 -17.05
N TRP A 234 28.97 -45.17 -16.67
CA TRP A 234 30.43 -45.11 -16.78
C TRP A 234 31.16 -46.06 -15.83
N CYS A 235 30.64 -46.29 -14.61
CA CYS A 235 31.19 -47.26 -13.67
C CYS A 235 31.22 -48.69 -14.24
N ARG A 236 30.25 -49.06 -15.10
CA ARG A 236 30.22 -50.37 -15.78
C ARG A 236 31.37 -50.61 -16.77
N THR A 237 32.12 -49.56 -17.11
CA THR A 237 33.27 -49.65 -18.04
C THR A 237 34.62 -49.76 -17.32
N VAL A 238 34.61 -49.73 -15.99
CA VAL A 238 35.81 -49.87 -15.17
C VAL A 238 36.07 -51.36 -14.95
N ASP A 239 37.33 -51.75 -15.12
CA ASP A 239 37.81 -53.07 -14.72
C ASP A 239 38.42 -52.99 -13.32
N GLY A 240 38.02 -53.90 -12.42
CA GLY A 240 38.43 -53.92 -11.01
C GLY A 240 37.74 -52.88 -10.12
N GLU A 241 38.45 -52.42 -9.08
CA GLU A 241 37.93 -51.48 -8.08
C GLU A 241 37.56 -50.12 -8.71
N LEU A 242 36.43 -49.52 -8.31
CA LEU A 242 36.03 -48.21 -8.83
C LEU A 242 37.04 -47.10 -8.48
N PRO A 243 37.20 -46.07 -9.31
CA PRO A 243 38.06 -44.95 -8.98
C PRO A 243 37.57 -44.23 -7.72
N TYR A 244 38.49 -43.88 -6.82
CA TYR A 244 38.20 -43.10 -5.60
C TYR A 244 39.31 -42.08 -5.33
N LEU A 245 39.03 -41.12 -4.44
CA LEU A 245 39.99 -40.11 -4.02
C LEU A 245 40.60 -40.48 -2.67
N GLU A 246 41.92 -40.50 -2.62
CA GLU A 246 42.71 -40.66 -1.41
C GLU A 246 43.74 -39.51 -1.38
N ASN A 247 43.68 -38.65 -0.36
CA ASN A 247 44.55 -37.48 -0.22
C ASN A 247 44.63 -36.59 -1.50
N GLY A 248 43.51 -36.42 -2.21
CA GLY A 248 43.43 -35.64 -3.46
C GLY A 248 43.99 -36.32 -4.71
N THR A 249 44.53 -37.53 -4.58
CA THR A 249 45.02 -38.37 -5.68
C THR A 249 43.98 -39.41 -6.06
N VAL A 250 43.86 -39.69 -7.37
CA VAL A 250 42.90 -40.69 -7.89
C VAL A 250 43.52 -42.09 -7.84
N ARG A 251 42.94 -42.99 -7.04
CA ARG A 251 43.27 -44.42 -6.92
C ARG A 251 42.16 -45.28 -7.55
N GLY A 252 42.33 -46.60 -7.61
CA GLY A 252 41.39 -47.55 -8.23
C GLY A 252 41.58 -47.73 -9.74
N GLY A 253 40.65 -48.43 -10.36
CA GLY A 253 40.66 -48.85 -11.77
C GLY A 253 40.58 -47.71 -12.80
N TRP A 254 40.71 -48.08 -14.07
CA TRP A 254 40.56 -47.16 -15.20
C TRP A 254 39.22 -47.43 -15.92
N PRO A 255 38.44 -46.39 -16.26
CA PRO A 255 37.26 -46.56 -17.12
C PRO A 255 37.66 -46.90 -18.56
N CYS A 256 36.69 -47.33 -19.36
CA CYS A 256 36.88 -47.76 -20.75
C CYS A 256 37.76 -49.02 -20.93
N ARG A 257 37.83 -49.90 -19.92
CA ARG A 257 38.59 -51.16 -19.97
C ARG A 257 37.70 -52.35 -20.30
N THR A 258 36.44 -52.30 -19.87
CA THR A 258 35.39 -53.27 -20.16
C THR A 258 34.23 -52.58 -20.87
N TRP A 259 33.55 -53.30 -21.76
CA TRP A 259 32.39 -52.80 -22.49
C TRP A 259 31.25 -53.80 -22.37
N PRO A 260 30.15 -53.44 -21.69
CA PRO A 260 28.97 -54.28 -21.63
C PRO A 260 28.36 -54.50 -23.02
N ALA A 261 27.80 -55.68 -23.28
CA ALA A 261 27.19 -56.03 -24.57
C ALA A 261 26.00 -55.12 -24.94
N ASP A 262 25.28 -54.61 -23.95
CA ASP A 262 24.15 -53.68 -24.09
C ASP A 262 24.56 -52.21 -24.15
N TRP A 263 25.87 -51.89 -24.16
CA TRP A 263 26.36 -50.50 -24.12
C TRP A 263 25.72 -49.59 -25.17
N PRO A 264 25.63 -49.95 -26.47
CA PRO A 264 25.04 -49.07 -27.48
C PRO A 264 23.59 -48.70 -27.15
N LYS A 265 22.83 -49.66 -26.62
CA LYS A 265 21.43 -49.47 -26.21
C LYS A 265 21.33 -48.55 -24.98
N ALA A 266 22.07 -48.86 -23.91
CA ALA A 266 22.04 -48.08 -22.67
C ALA A 266 22.52 -46.62 -22.87
N ARG A 267 23.50 -46.42 -23.75
CA ARG A 267 23.95 -45.10 -24.19
C ARG A 267 22.83 -44.33 -24.91
N ALA A 268 22.20 -44.96 -25.90
CA ALA A 268 21.15 -44.34 -26.69
C ALA A 268 19.94 -43.94 -25.82
N GLU A 269 19.55 -44.80 -24.88
CA GLU A 269 18.49 -44.52 -23.90
C GLU A 269 18.82 -43.31 -23.02
N TRP A 270 20.02 -43.25 -22.44
CA TRP A 270 20.40 -42.12 -21.58
C TRP A 270 20.44 -40.79 -22.37
N LEU A 271 20.97 -40.80 -23.61
CA LEU A 271 21.01 -39.60 -24.46
C LEU A 271 19.60 -39.13 -24.87
N ALA A 272 18.69 -40.08 -25.15
CA ALA A 272 17.29 -39.79 -25.42
C ALA A 272 16.61 -39.15 -24.19
N ASP A 273 16.82 -39.72 -23.01
CA ASP A 273 16.28 -39.20 -21.74
C ASP A 273 16.82 -37.80 -21.43
N PHE A 274 18.12 -37.55 -21.63
CA PHE A 274 18.71 -36.23 -21.47
C PHE A 274 18.09 -35.21 -22.44
N THR A 275 17.92 -35.59 -23.70
CA THR A 275 17.29 -34.74 -24.71
C THR A 275 15.83 -34.45 -24.38
N GLY A 276 15.06 -35.47 -23.95
CA GLY A 276 13.68 -35.32 -23.49
C GLY A 276 13.57 -34.43 -22.26
N THR A 277 14.50 -34.58 -21.31
CA THR A 277 14.59 -33.72 -20.12
C THR A 277 14.91 -32.27 -20.50
N CYS A 278 15.82 -32.02 -21.44
CA CYS A 278 16.15 -30.68 -21.90
C CYS A 278 14.98 -29.96 -22.60
N ARG A 279 14.02 -30.70 -23.15
CA ARG A 279 12.80 -30.12 -23.75
C ARG A 279 11.82 -29.60 -22.70
N THR A 280 11.84 -30.18 -21.50
CA THR A 280 10.89 -29.88 -20.42
C THR A 280 11.52 -29.02 -19.32
N HIS A 281 12.82 -29.15 -19.10
CA HIS A 281 13.60 -28.40 -18.11
C HIS A 281 14.82 -27.76 -18.76
N THR A 282 15.01 -26.46 -18.55
CA THR A 282 16.17 -25.75 -19.09
C THR A 282 17.46 -26.16 -18.36
N PRO A 283 18.48 -26.70 -19.04
CA PRO A 283 19.74 -27.05 -18.40
C PRO A 283 20.48 -25.79 -17.93
N SER A 284 21.01 -25.80 -16.69
CA SER A 284 21.66 -24.62 -16.13
C SER A 284 22.83 -24.96 -15.19
N GLY A 285 23.97 -24.29 -15.39
CA GLY A 285 25.14 -24.47 -14.54
C GLY A 285 25.85 -25.81 -14.77
N ARG A 286 25.51 -26.85 -14.01
CA ARG A 286 26.28 -28.11 -13.96
C ARG A 286 26.25 -28.90 -15.27
N GLN A 287 25.14 -28.85 -16.02
CA GLN A 287 24.94 -29.63 -17.23
C GLN A 287 25.60 -28.98 -18.47
N THR A 288 25.79 -27.66 -18.43
CA THR A 288 26.32 -26.86 -19.55
C THR A 288 27.78 -26.43 -19.34
N ASN A 289 28.23 -26.25 -18.10
CA ASN A 289 29.60 -25.82 -17.82
C ASN A 289 30.60 -26.95 -18.15
N PRO A 290 31.51 -26.75 -19.12
CA PRO A 290 32.43 -27.80 -19.59
C PRO A 290 33.43 -28.29 -18.54
N LYS A 291 33.62 -27.54 -17.43
CA LYS A 291 34.49 -27.93 -16.31
C LYS A 291 33.77 -28.79 -15.26
N ASN A 292 32.46 -28.96 -15.36
CA ASN A 292 31.70 -29.74 -14.39
C ASN A 292 31.68 -31.23 -14.76
N ASN A 293 31.76 -32.11 -13.76
CA ASN A 293 31.75 -33.56 -13.94
C ASN A 293 30.55 -34.06 -14.77
N PHE A 294 29.37 -33.45 -14.63
CA PHE A 294 28.19 -33.82 -15.45
C PHE A 294 28.47 -33.59 -16.93
N ALA A 295 28.87 -32.38 -17.32
CA ALA A 295 29.13 -32.03 -18.71
C ALA A 295 30.30 -32.83 -19.30
N ILE A 296 31.35 -33.09 -18.51
CA ILE A 296 32.50 -33.91 -18.91
C ILE A 296 32.06 -35.33 -19.27
N LEU A 297 31.32 -36.00 -18.38
CA LEU A 297 30.86 -37.37 -18.59
C LEU A 297 29.86 -37.48 -19.74
N ARG A 298 28.98 -36.48 -19.91
CA ARG A 298 28.00 -36.44 -21.01
C ARG A 298 28.71 -36.29 -22.36
N ARG A 299 29.64 -35.34 -22.47
CA ARG A 299 30.35 -35.08 -23.72
C ARG A 299 31.18 -36.29 -24.14
N ALA A 300 31.83 -36.96 -23.18
CA ALA A 300 32.52 -38.21 -23.44
C ALA A 300 31.56 -39.30 -23.95
N LEU A 301 30.33 -39.36 -23.41
CA LEU A 301 29.32 -40.35 -23.82
C LEU A 301 28.85 -40.07 -25.26
N GLU A 302 28.63 -38.80 -25.61
CA GLU A 302 28.28 -38.36 -26.97
C GLU A 302 29.36 -38.79 -27.98
N SER A 303 30.63 -38.66 -27.63
CA SER A 303 31.77 -38.99 -28.49
C SER A 303 32.07 -40.50 -28.62
N CYS A 304 31.40 -41.39 -27.88
CA CYS A 304 31.78 -42.81 -27.74
C CYS A 304 30.65 -43.79 -28.20
N PRO A 305 30.35 -43.89 -29.51
CA PRO A 305 29.23 -44.70 -30.01
C PRO A 305 29.47 -46.22 -29.92
N GLU A 306 30.68 -46.69 -30.22
CA GLU A 306 31.02 -48.13 -30.27
C GLU A 306 32.14 -48.54 -29.28
N GLY A 307 32.59 -47.61 -28.43
CA GLY A 307 33.68 -47.83 -27.46
C GLY A 307 34.69 -46.69 -27.46
N SER A 308 35.80 -46.82 -26.72
CA SER A 308 36.74 -45.72 -26.45
C SER A 308 37.69 -45.34 -27.60
N ALA A 309 37.55 -45.89 -28.80
CA ALA A 309 38.46 -45.61 -29.92
C ALA A 309 38.55 -44.11 -30.28
N THR A 310 37.48 -43.37 -30.01
CA THR A 310 37.34 -41.93 -30.26
C THR A 310 37.73 -41.05 -29.06
N LEU A 311 38.05 -41.64 -27.90
CA LEU A 311 38.42 -40.92 -26.68
C LEU A 311 39.94 -40.85 -26.53
N THR A 312 40.47 -39.67 -26.24
CA THR A 312 41.88 -39.48 -25.91
C THR A 312 42.20 -40.00 -24.50
N GLY A 313 43.45 -40.38 -24.24
CA GLY A 313 43.88 -40.77 -22.89
C GLY A 313 43.65 -39.68 -21.82
N ARG A 314 43.65 -38.42 -22.23
CA ARG A 314 43.32 -37.27 -21.36
C ARG A 314 41.84 -37.25 -20.98
N GLU A 315 40.95 -37.52 -21.93
CA GLU A 315 39.50 -37.59 -21.69
C GLU A 315 39.16 -38.79 -20.79
N VAL A 316 39.77 -39.95 -21.01
CA VAL A 316 39.64 -41.11 -20.11
C VAL A 316 40.12 -40.76 -18.70
N GLY A 317 41.22 -40.00 -18.57
CA GLY A 317 41.68 -39.47 -17.29
C GLY A 317 40.69 -38.52 -16.60
N TRP A 318 39.99 -37.67 -17.35
CA TRP A 318 38.94 -36.81 -16.82
C TRP A 318 37.69 -37.60 -16.39
N ILE A 319 37.29 -38.62 -17.15
CA ILE A 319 36.21 -39.54 -16.74
C ILE A 319 36.59 -40.21 -15.41
N ARG A 320 37.81 -40.75 -15.31
CA ARG A 320 38.32 -41.39 -14.09
C ARG A 320 38.27 -40.45 -12.89
N ARG A 321 38.71 -39.20 -13.04
CA ARG A 321 38.66 -38.20 -11.97
C ARG A 321 37.23 -37.78 -11.61
N ALA A 322 36.34 -37.66 -12.59
CA ALA A 322 34.94 -37.33 -12.36
C ALA A 322 34.21 -38.44 -11.59
N LEU A 323 34.47 -39.70 -11.91
CA LEU A 323 33.97 -40.85 -11.15
C LEU A 323 34.53 -40.85 -9.72
N ALA A 324 35.86 -40.75 -9.55
CA ALA A 324 36.50 -40.72 -8.23
C ALA A 324 35.96 -39.61 -7.32
N SER A 325 35.78 -38.42 -7.86
CA SER A 325 35.23 -37.27 -7.12
C SER A 325 33.76 -37.47 -6.74
N THR A 326 33.02 -38.23 -7.53
CA THR A 326 31.60 -38.50 -7.29
C THR A 326 31.44 -39.61 -6.27
N VAL A 327 32.17 -40.72 -6.42
CA VAL A 327 32.16 -41.86 -5.50
C VAL A 327 32.63 -41.43 -4.11
N ALA A 328 33.75 -40.72 -4.00
CA ALA A 328 34.28 -40.29 -2.70
C ALA A 328 33.34 -39.33 -1.96
N ARG A 329 32.60 -38.50 -2.70
CA ARG A 329 31.67 -37.55 -2.09
C ARG A 329 30.32 -38.18 -1.79
N ARG A 330 29.76 -38.95 -2.73
CA ARG A 330 28.33 -39.36 -2.76
C ARG A 330 28.08 -40.84 -2.55
N GLY A 331 29.12 -41.65 -2.41
CA GLY A 331 29.04 -43.11 -2.50
C GLY A 331 29.02 -43.61 -3.94
N ALA A 332 29.42 -44.87 -4.13
CA ALA A 332 29.31 -45.55 -5.42
C ALA A 332 27.83 -45.78 -5.81
N PRO A 333 27.52 -45.96 -7.10
CA PRO A 333 26.21 -46.45 -7.51
C PRO A 333 25.79 -47.69 -6.70
N ASP A 334 24.51 -47.80 -6.37
CA ASP A 334 23.91 -48.95 -5.68
C ASP A 334 24.52 -49.26 -4.29
N THR A 335 25.03 -48.23 -3.59
CA THR A 335 25.50 -48.34 -2.20
C THR A 335 24.54 -47.66 -1.22
N GLU A 336 24.45 -48.19 0.00
CA GLU A 336 23.65 -47.60 1.08
C GLU A 336 23.99 -46.14 1.34
N GLN A 337 25.28 -45.76 1.23
CA GLN A 337 25.71 -44.36 1.39
C GLN A 337 25.05 -43.43 0.38
N ARG A 338 24.93 -43.87 -0.89
CA ARG A 338 24.33 -43.06 -1.95
C ARG A 338 22.81 -43.01 -1.84
N GLU A 339 22.19 -44.12 -1.47
CA GLU A 339 20.76 -44.16 -1.17
C GLU A 339 20.41 -43.26 0.02
N ALA A 340 21.18 -43.30 1.11
CA ALA A 340 20.99 -42.42 2.26
C ALA A 340 21.14 -40.94 1.88
N TRP A 341 22.15 -40.59 1.08
CA TRP A 341 22.29 -39.23 0.52
C TRP A 341 21.02 -38.84 -0.25
N ARG A 342 20.53 -39.70 -1.14
CA ARG A 342 19.36 -39.43 -1.97
C ARG A 342 18.09 -39.26 -1.17
N THR A 343 17.88 -40.11 -0.17
CA THR A 343 16.77 -40.00 0.77
C THR A 343 16.80 -38.66 1.51
N ALA A 344 17.98 -38.22 1.96
CA ALA A 344 18.13 -36.91 2.59
C ALA A 344 17.83 -35.74 1.63
N GLN A 345 18.27 -35.83 0.36
CA GLN A 345 17.95 -34.82 -0.65
C GLN A 345 16.46 -34.80 -1.00
N ALA A 346 15.83 -35.96 -1.13
CA ALA A 346 14.40 -36.10 -1.39
C ALA A 346 13.58 -35.52 -0.25
N ALA A 347 13.97 -35.78 1.01
CA ALA A 347 13.35 -35.18 2.19
C ALA A 347 13.43 -33.64 2.18
N ALA A 348 14.56 -33.06 1.76
CA ALA A 348 14.73 -31.61 1.68
C ALA A 348 13.83 -30.93 0.63
N VAL A 349 13.39 -31.65 -0.41
CA VAL A 349 12.45 -31.15 -1.43
C VAL A 349 11.02 -31.67 -1.26
N ALA A 350 10.77 -32.61 -0.36
CA ALA A 350 9.43 -33.13 -0.07
C ALA A 350 8.51 -32.06 0.55
N ALA A 351 9.08 -31.06 1.24
CA ALA A 351 8.32 -29.98 1.84
C ALA A 351 7.48 -29.21 0.78
N PRO A 352 6.18 -28.96 1.05
CA PRO A 352 5.33 -28.17 0.17
C PRO A 352 5.88 -26.77 -0.03
N THR A 353 5.75 -26.24 -1.25
CA THR A 353 6.15 -24.85 -1.50
C THR A 353 5.12 -23.88 -0.96
N ASN A 354 5.56 -22.68 -0.53
CA ASN A 354 4.64 -21.62 -0.13
C ASN A 354 3.64 -21.24 -1.24
N ALA A 355 4.03 -21.38 -2.52
CA ALA A 355 3.12 -21.16 -3.65
C ALA A 355 2.01 -22.23 -3.71
N ALA A 356 2.33 -23.49 -3.42
CA ALA A 356 1.36 -24.57 -3.35
C ALA A 356 0.37 -24.37 -2.17
N LEU A 357 0.90 -24.02 -0.99
CA LEU A 357 0.08 -23.71 0.20
C LEU A 357 -0.78 -22.45 -0.01
N ALA A 358 -0.27 -21.42 -0.67
CA ALA A 358 -1.06 -20.25 -1.05
C ALA A 358 -2.21 -20.62 -2.00
N GLY A 359 -2.01 -21.61 -2.88
CA GLY A 359 -3.06 -22.16 -3.73
C GLY A 359 -4.17 -22.89 -2.95
N VAL A 360 -3.81 -23.64 -1.91
CA VAL A 360 -4.79 -24.24 -0.97
C VAL A 360 -5.60 -23.14 -0.30
N LEU A 361 -4.93 -22.14 0.29
CA LEU A 361 -5.60 -21.04 0.98
C LEU A 361 -6.51 -20.25 0.03
N ALA A 362 -6.09 -19.97 -1.21
CA ALA A 362 -6.94 -19.30 -2.20
C ALA A 362 -8.24 -20.08 -2.49
N ARG A 363 -8.18 -21.42 -2.59
CA ARG A 363 -9.39 -22.25 -2.77
C ARG A 363 -10.29 -22.28 -1.53
N ARG A 364 -9.74 -22.13 -0.33
CA ARG A 364 -10.56 -21.93 0.89
C ARG A 364 -11.33 -20.63 0.81
N LEU A 365 -10.67 -19.57 0.36
CA LEU A 365 -11.26 -18.23 0.19
C LEU A 365 -12.37 -18.21 -0.86
N ASP A 366 -12.29 -19.01 -1.93
CA ASP A 366 -13.32 -19.09 -2.97
C ASP A 366 -14.71 -19.55 -2.48
N ARG A 367 -14.79 -20.11 -1.26
CA ARG A 367 -16.06 -20.49 -0.63
C ARG A 367 -16.81 -19.32 0.00
N TYR A 368 -16.15 -18.15 0.11
CA TYR A 368 -16.71 -16.95 0.72
C TYR A 368 -17.08 -15.93 -0.36
N PRO A 369 -18.02 -15.00 -0.07
CA PRO A 369 -18.39 -13.95 -1.01
C PRO A 369 -17.17 -13.17 -1.47
N ALA A 370 -16.95 -13.09 -2.79
CA ALA A 370 -15.74 -12.53 -3.39
C ALA A 370 -15.44 -11.10 -2.90
N ASP A 371 -16.46 -10.27 -2.75
CA ASP A 371 -16.32 -8.88 -2.26
C ASP A 371 -16.59 -8.71 -0.76
N GLY A 372 -16.94 -9.80 -0.07
CA GLY A 372 -17.05 -9.85 1.39
C GLY A 372 -15.68 -9.99 2.05
N GLY A 373 -15.70 -10.25 3.34
CA GLY A 373 -14.52 -10.67 4.09
C GLY A 373 -14.72 -12.04 4.75
N LEU A 374 -13.73 -12.43 5.53
CA LEU A 374 -13.71 -13.67 6.26
C LEU A 374 -14.37 -13.46 7.62
N PRO A 375 -15.28 -14.35 8.04
CA PRO A 375 -15.91 -14.24 9.35
C PRO A 375 -14.98 -14.65 10.50
N SER A 376 -13.92 -15.42 10.20
CA SER A 376 -12.95 -15.88 11.19
C SER A 376 -11.60 -16.20 10.53
N LEU A 377 -10.53 -16.03 11.31
CA LEU A 377 -9.17 -16.40 10.94
C LEU A 377 -8.92 -17.92 10.95
N GLU A 378 -9.79 -18.71 11.57
CA GLU A 378 -9.66 -20.18 11.65
C GLU A 378 -9.52 -20.82 10.26
N VAL A 379 -10.21 -20.26 9.27
CA VAL A 379 -10.14 -20.68 7.86
C VAL A 379 -8.70 -20.62 7.33
N ALA A 380 -7.95 -19.61 7.76
CA ALA A 380 -6.58 -19.37 7.32
C ALA A 380 -5.54 -20.09 8.18
N THR A 381 -5.79 -20.28 9.47
CA THR A 381 -4.85 -20.91 10.41
C THR A 381 -4.93 -22.43 10.40
N ALA A 382 -6.06 -23.02 10.02
CA ALA A 382 -6.24 -24.48 9.97
C ALA A 382 -5.17 -25.16 9.09
N ALA A 383 -4.62 -26.28 9.58
CA ALA A 383 -3.73 -27.13 8.80
C ALA A 383 -4.44 -27.68 7.54
N VAL A 384 -3.66 -28.17 6.57
CA VAL A 384 -4.20 -28.78 5.35
C VAL A 384 -5.07 -29.99 5.71
N SER A 385 -6.34 -30.01 5.28
CA SER A 385 -7.24 -31.13 5.56
C SER A 385 -6.98 -32.33 4.65
N ASP A 386 -7.56 -33.48 4.99
CA ASP A 386 -7.46 -34.69 4.16
C ASP A 386 -8.03 -34.45 2.74
N THR A 387 -9.11 -33.68 2.63
CA THR A 387 -9.72 -33.29 1.35
C THR A 387 -8.88 -32.32 0.51
N GLU A 388 -7.92 -31.63 1.12
CA GLU A 388 -7.01 -30.69 0.46
C GLU A 388 -5.64 -31.32 0.17
N THR A 389 -5.44 -32.57 0.60
CA THR A 389 -4.19 -33.32 0.45
C THR A 389 -3.93 -33.64 -1.02
N THR A 390 -2.68 -33.45 -1.44
CA THR A 390 -2.22 -33.82 -2.78
C THR A 390 -0.84 -34.50 -2.68
N ALA A 391 -0.36 -35.11 -3.77
CA ALA A 391 0.97 -35.73 -3.79
C ALA A 391 2.12 -34.78 -3.37
N GLY A 392 1.94 -33.45 -3.51
CA GLY A 392 2.91 -32.45 -3.10
C GLY A 392 2.55 -31.64 -1.84
N ILE A 393 1.41 -31.95 -1.20
CA ILE A 393 0.93 -31.25 0.01
C ILE A 393 0.28 -32.28 0.94
N PRO A 394 1.01 -32.79 1.96
CA PRO A 394 0.45 -33.73 2.92
C PRO A 394 -0.63 -33.10 3.81
N GLY A 395 -1.62 -33.89 4.20
CA GLY A 395 -2.57 -33.54 5.27
C GLY A 395 -1.85 -33.24 6.58
N GLY A 396 -2.41 -32.33 7.38
CA GLY A 396 -1.80 -31.85 8.63
C GLY A 396 -0.68 -30.82 8.44
N THR A 397 -0.30 -30.45 7.22
CA THR A 397 0.70 -29.40 6.99
C THR A 397 0.21 -28.06 7.55
N PRO A 398 0.94 -27.39 8.46
CA PRO A 398 0.54 -26.11 9.02
C PRO A 398 0.66 -24.98 7.99
N MET A 399 -0.22 -23.98 8.10
CA MET A 399 -0.18 -22.81 7.21
C MET A 399 0.91 -21.82 7.66
N PRO A 400 1.83 -21.38 6.77
CA PRO A 400 2.85 -20.40 7.12
C PRO A 400 2.26 -19.05 7.54
N ASP A 401 2.77 -18.44 8.63
CA ASP A 401 2.24 -17.20 9.21
C ASP A 401 2.13 -16.04 8.22
N HIS A 402 3.06 -15.94 7.26
CA HIS A 402 3.01 -14.85 6.27
C HIS A 402 1.84 -14.99 5.29
N LEU A 403 1.38 -16.22 5.03
CA LEU A 403 0.16 -16.49 4.26
C LEU A 403 -1.09 -16.24 5.11
N VAL A 404 -1.06 -16.63 6.39
CA VAL A 404 -2.12 -16.31 7.36
C VAL A 404 -2.29 -14.79 7.47
N ARG A 405 -1.21 -14.03 7.65
CA ARG A 405 -1.23 -12.56 7.67
C ARG A 405 -1.76 -11.96 6.36
N LYS A 406 -1.52 -12.60 5.22
CA LYS A 406 -2.10 -12.15 3.94
C LYS A 406 -3.63 -12.35 3.93
N ALA A 407 -4.12 -13.48 4.43
CA ALA A 407 -5.55 -13.74 4.57
C ALA A 407 -6.23 -12.91 5.67
N ALA A 408 -5.53 -12.59 6.75
CA ALA A 408 -6.02 -11.74 7.83
C ALA A 408 -6.49 -10.36 7.35
N ARG A 409 -5.96 -9.87 6.22
CA ARG A 409 -6.37 -8.59 5.64
C ARG A 409 -7.82 -8.58 5.12
N SER A 410 -8.40 -9.75 4.85
CA SER A 410 -9.82 -9.88 4.52
C SER A 410 -10.70 -10.24 5.72
N LEU A 411 -10.16 -10.32 6.94
CA LEU A 411 -10.98 -10.54 8.15
C LEU A 411 -12.00 -9.41 8.32
N GLU A 412 -13.24 -9.77 8.63
CA GLU A 412 -14.28 -8.85 9.08
C GLU A 412 -14.27 -8.85 10.61
N ALA A 413 -13.87 -7.72 11.18
CA ALA A 413 -13.89 -7.48 12.62
C ALA A 413 -14.01 -5.97 12.91
N PRO A 414 -14.32 -5.57 14.15
CA PRO A 414 -14.18 -4.20 14.61
C PRO A 414 -12.77 -3.63 14.35
N ALA A 415 -12.69 -2.31 14.11
CA ALA A 415 -11.43 -1.68 13.70
C ALA A 415 -10.33 -1.77 14.78
N ASP A 416 -10.70 -1.70 16.06
CA ASP A 416 -9.82 -1.87 17.21
C ASP A 416 -9.28 -3.31 17.33
N GLU A 417 -10.11 -4.31 17.04
CA GLU A 417 -9.67 -5.71 16.96
C GLU A 417 -8.66 -5.91 15.81
N LEU A 418 -8.94 -5.35 14.62
CA LEU A 418 -8.01 -5.42 13.49
C LEU A 418 -6.68 -4.69 13.75
N VAL A 419 -6.68 -3.63 14.57
CA VAL A 419 -5.47 -2.99 15.07
C VAL A 419 -4.72 -3.94 16.02
N GLY A 420 -5.42 -4.54 16.99
CA GLY A 420 -4.85 -5.49 17.95
C GLY A 420 -4.21 -6.71 17.29
N LEU A 421 -4.80 -7.20 16.20
CA LEU A 421 -4.28 -8.30 15.39
C LEU A 421 -3.14 -7.87 14.42
N GLY A 422 -2.79 -6.58 14.38
CA GLY A 422 -1.76 -6.05 13.47
C GLY A 422 -2.16 -6.10 11.99
N VAL A 423 -3.45 -6.16 11.68
CA VAL A 423 -4.00 -6.07 10.32
C VAL A 423 -4.04 -4.61 9.86
N ILE A 424 -4.51 -3.72 10.73
CA ILE A 424 -4.42 -2.26 10.55
C ILE A 424 -3.15 -1.77 11.25
N THR A 425 -2.13 -1.44 10.47
CA THR A 425 -0.79 -1.10 11.00
C THR A 425 -0.45 0.37 10.94
N SER A 426 -1.36 1.22 10.42
CA SER A 426 -1.14 2.66 10.29
C SER A 426 -2.45 3.43 10.23
N GLY A 427 -2.40 4.73 10.53
CA GLY A 427 -3.51 5.66 10.32
C GLY A 427 -4.00 5.72 8.86
N GLU A 428 -3.11 5.48 7.89
CA GLU A 428 -3.46 5.41 6.46
C GLU A 428 -4.35 4.18 6.20
N THR A 429 -4.00 3.03 6.77
CA THR A 429 -4.83 1.82 6.65
C THR A 429 -6.14 1.98 7.42
N LEU A 430 -6.13 2.65 8.57
CA LEU A 430 -7.34 3.00 9.32
C LEU A 430 -8.28 3.88 8.47
N ALA A 431 -7.74 4.86 7.75
CA ALA A 431 -8.52 5.72 6.86
C ALA A 431 -9.11 4.98 5.65
N VAL A 432 -8.51 3.86 5.22
CA VAL A 432 -9.06 3.02 4.14
C VAL A 432 -10.29 2.25 4.62
N VAL A 433 -10.33 1.84 5.89
CA VAL A 433 -11.46 1.03 6.43
C VAL A 433 -12.60 1.89 6.95
N LEU A 434 -12.29 3.06 7.52
CA LEU A 434 -13.26 3.94 8.17
C LEU A 434 -14.47 4.34 7.30
N PRO A 435 -14.33 4.56 5.97
CA PRO A 435 -15.47 4.83 5.10
C PRO A 435 -16.57 3.77 5.16
N GLN A 436 -16.28 2.52 5.52
CA GLN A 436 -17.28 1.44 5.68
C GLN A 436 -18.20 1.66 6.89
N VAL A 437 -17.75 2.45 7.88
CA VAL A 437 -18.55 2.87 9.04
C VAL A 437 -19.20 4.22 8.76
N THR A 438 -18.41 5.20 8.28
CA THR A 438 -18.91 6.54 7.99
C THR A 438 -20.03 6.53 6.96
N SER A 439 -19.95 5.68 5.93
CA SER A 439 -21.00 5.54 4.90
C SER A 439 -22.37 5.25 5.50
N ARG A 440 -22.42 4.32 6.47
CA ARG A 440 -23.65 3.89 7.14
C ARG A 440 -24.22 4.99 8.03
N LEU A 441 -23.36 5.65 8.79
CA LEU A 441 -23.77 6.79 9.63
C LEU A 441 -24.33 7.95 8.78
N LEU A 442 -23.75 8.19 7.61
CA LEU A 442 -24.26 9.21 6.68
C LEU A 442 -25.56 8.79 5.99
N SER A 443 -25.73 7.49 5.71
CA SER A 443 -26.94 6.94 5.12
C SER A 443 -28.06 6.72 6.13
N ALA A 444 -27.79 6.68 7.44
CA ALA A 444 -28.80 6.47 8.48
C ALA A 444 -29.89 7.56 8.47
N ALA A 445 -29.54 8.77 8.01
CA ALA A 445 -30.47 9.88 7.83
C ALA A 445 -31.42 9.71 6.62
N ILE A 446 -31.35 8.62 5.88
CA ILE A 446 -32.21 8.34 4.73
C ILE A 446 -33.18 7.22 5.13
N GLU A 447 -34.47 7.53 5.17
CA GLU A 447 -35.51 6.58 5.59
C GLU A 447 -35.69 5.42 4.61
N ASP A 448 -35.66 5.72 3.31
CA ASP A 448 -35.82 4.69 2.28
C ASP A 448 -34.57 3.78 2.24
N PRO A 449 -34.72 2.46 2.49
CA PRO A 449 -33.59 1.53 2.59
C PRO A 449 -32.90 1.28 1.25
N VAL A 450 -33.58 1.50 0.13
CA VAL A 450 -33.01 1.40 -1.22
C VAL A 450 -32.09 2.60 -1.46
N VAL A 451 -32.56 3.80 -1.15
CA VAL A 451 -31.79 5.05 -1.29
C VAL A 451 -30.61 5.07 -0.32
N ALA A 452 -30.80 4.65 0.93
CA ALA A 452 -29.76 4.58 1.94
C ALA A 452 -28.60 3.66 1.49
N ARG A 453 -28.91 2.51 0.89
CA ARG A 453 -27.92 1.55 0.38
C ARG A 453 -27.19 2.09 -0.86
N LEU A 454 -27.90 2.73 -1.77
CA LEU A 454 -27.28 3.36 -2.96
C LEU A 454 -26.32 4.46 -2.51
N HIS A 455 -26.74 5.31 -1.58
CA HIS A 455 -25.93 6.36 -0.99
C HIS A 455 -24.68 5.80 -0.28
N GLU A 456 -24.80 4.69 0.45
CA GLU A 456 -23.68 4.02 1.13
C GLU A 456 -22.61 3.53 0.14
N GLN A 457 -23.05 2.88 -0.94
CA GLN A 457 -22.16 2.41 -2.00
C GLN A 457 -21.48 3.57 -2.74
N THR A 458 -22.23 4.64 -3.05
CA THR A 458 -21.70 5.86 -3.68
C THR A 458 -20.64 6.53 -2.81
N TYR A 459 -20.88 6.66 -1.50
CA TYR A 459 -19.88 7.19 -0.57
C TYR A 459 -18.61 6.34 -0.55
N THR A 460 -18.77 5.01 -0.48
CA THR A 460 -17.64 4.07 -0.48
C THR A 460 -16.82 4.18 -1.77
N ALA A 461 -17.49 4.24 -2.93
CA ALA A 461 -16.83 4.43 -4.23
C ALA A 461 -16.09 5.78 -4.29
N PHE A 462 -16.71 6.84 -3.76
CA PHE A 462 -16.14 8.18 -3.75
C PHE A 462 -14.85 8.25 -2.93
N ARG A 463 -14.78 7.57 -1.78
CA ARG A 463 -13.60 7.55 -0.91
C ARG A 463 -12.45 6.72 -1.45
N ARG A 464 -12.69 5.81 -2.40
CA ARG A 464 -11.65 5.04 -3.10
C ARG A 464 -10.93 5.86 -4.18
N ARG A 465 -11.47 7.02 -4.54
CA ARG A 465 -10.87 7.89 -5.56
C ARG A 465 -9.54 8.43 -5.08
N ARG A 466 -8.60 8.56 -6.02
CA ARG A 466 -7.31 9.21 -5.76
C ARG A 466 -7.50 10.73 -5.84
N GLY A 467 -6.97 11.44 -4.86
CA GLY A 467 -6.98 12.91 -4.87
C GLY A 467 -6.04 13.47 -5.94
N LEU A 468 -6.40 14.64 -6.48
CA LEU A 468 -5.58 15.39 -7.43
C LEU A 468 -4.45 16.14 -6.73
N LEU A 469 -3.39 16.44 -7.46
CA LEU A 469 -2.41 17.43 -7.05
C LEU A 469 -3.05 18.80 -7.24
N LEU A 470 -3.23 19.53 -6.14
CA LEU A 470 -3.86 20.84 -6.15
C LEU A 470 -2.88 21.92 -5.73
N LEU A 471 -2.86 23.01 -6.50
CA LEU A 471 -2.12 24.23 -6.23
C LEU A 471 -3.12 25.36 -5.96
N ASN A 472 -2.63 26.58 -5.79
CA ASN A 472 -3.41 27.81 -5.63
C ASN A 472 -4.45 27.78 -4.49
N LEU A 473 -4.17 26.97 -3.44
CA LEU A 473 -5.04 26.74 -2.28
C LEU A 473 -6.41 26.15 -2.67
N GLU A 474 -6.45 25.42 -3.78
CA GLU A 474 -7.63 24.65 -4.19
C GLU A 474 -7.88 23.46 -3.26
N HIS A 475 -9.10 22.94 -3.32
CA HIS A 475 -9.55 21.82 -2.49
C HIS A 475 -10.08 20.70 -3.37
N GLN A 476 -9.95 19.46 -2.87
CA GLN A 476 -10.51 18.29 -3.53
C GLN A 476 -12.02 18.42 -3.62
N VAL A 477 -12.59 17.87 -4.68
CA VAL A 477 -14.04 17.69 -4.84
C VAL A 477 -14.57 16.93 -3.64
N ARG A 478 -15.64 17.44 -3.04
CA ARG A 478 -16.32 16.85 -1.88
C ARG A 478 -17.47 15.97 -2.32
N PHE A 479 -17.92 15.10 -1.43
CA PHE A 479 -18.97 14.13 -1.71
C PHE A 479 -20.30 14.80 -2.04
N THR A 480 -20.65 15.86 -1.31
CA THR A 480 -21.86 16.66 -1.56
C THR A 480 -21.77 17.57 -2.79
N GLU A 481 -20.64 17.58 -3.50
CA GLU A 481 -20.50 18.32 -4.78
C GLU A 481 -20.78 17.42 -5.99
N LEU A 482 -21.11 16.14 -5.77
CA LEU A 482 -21.59 15.27 -6.84
C LEU A 482 -23.05 15.58 -7.14
N PRO A 483 -23.45 15.82 -8.41
CA PRO A 483 -24.82 16.21 -8.76
C PRO A 483 -25.88 15.24 -8.24
N TRP A 484 -25.66 13.93 -8.37
CA TRP A 484 -26.59 12.91 -7.90
C TRP A 484 -26.59 12.71 -6.38
N VAL A 485 -25.58 13.21 -5.65
CA VAL A 485 -25.61 13.21 -4.19
C VAL A 485 -26.36 14.43 -3.68
N ASP A 486 -26.14 15.58 -4.31
CA ASP A 486 -26.85 16.82 -4.00
C ASP A 486 -28.35 16.68 -4.28
N ALA A 487 -28.71 16.04 -5.41
CA ALA A 487 -30.10 15.76 -5.77
C ALA A 487 -30.86 14.89 -4.76
N LEU A 488 -30.16 14.11 -3.93
CA LEU A 488 -30.76 13.31 -2.85
C LEU A 488 -31.01 14.10 -1.56
N ALA A 489 -30.72 15.40 -1.51
CA ALA A 489 -30.98 16.23 -0.35
C ALA A 489 -32.42 16.14 0.19
N PRO A 490 -33.48 16.09 -0.64
CA PRO A 490 -34.87 15.93 -0.16
C PRO A 490 -35.16 14.59 0.51
N CYS A 491 -34.37 13.54 0.24
CA CYS A 491 -34.56 12.19 0.79
C CYS A 491 -33.96 12.03 2.20
N ARG A 492 -33.43 13.10 2.80
CA ARG A 492 -32.75 13.07 4.11
C ARG A 492 -33.63 13.63 5.21
N SER A 493 -33.78 12.88 6.30
CA SER A 493 -34.49 13.28 7.51
C SER A 493 -33.57 14.06 8.45
N PRO A 494 -34.01 15.22 9.00
CA PRO A 494 -33.18 16.09 9.84
C PRO A 494 -33.00 15.63 11.30
N GLU A 495 -33.15 14.33 11.58
CA GLU A 495 -33.28 13.82 12.96
C GLU A 495 -32.06 14.08 13.88
N PRO A 496 -32.29 14.42 15.17
CA PRO A 496 -31.23 14.68 16.15
C PRO A 496 -30.31 13.48 16.45
N ASP A 497 -30.83 12.25 16.40
CA ASP A 497 -30.11 11.04 16.84
C ASP A 497 -28.87 10.74 15.98
N HIS A 498 -28.87 11.16 14.72
CA HIS A 498 -27.74 11.01 13.80
C HIS A 498 -26.51 11.83 14.22
N ALA A 499 -26.71 13.02 14.78
CA ALA A 499 -25.60 13.85 15.25
C ALA A 499 -24.89 13.22 16.45
N ALA A 500 -25.65 12.61 17.37
CA ALA A 500 -25.10 11.92 18.54
C ALA A 500 -24.35 10.63 18.16
N ALA A 501 -24.84 9.87 17.18
CA ALA A 501 -24.13 8.71 16.64
C ALA A 501 -22.82 9.12 15.94
N ALA A 502 -22.85 10.18 15.13
CA ALA A 502 -21.66 10.73 14.48
C ALA A 502 -20.62 11.24 15.49
N TYR A 503 -21.06 11.91 16.56
CA TYR A 503 -20.18 12.36 17.64
C TYR A 503 -19.48 11.18 18.34
N ARG A 504 -20.23 10.12 18.69
CA ARG A 504 -19.65 8.90 19.29
C ARG A 504 -18.63 8.24 18.38
N ALA A 505 -18.95 8.08 17.10
CA ALA A 505 -18.04 7.51 16.11
C ALA A 505 -16.78 8.37 15.91
N LEU A 506 -16.93 9.71 15.88
CA LEU A 506 -15.81 10.64 15.82
C LEU A 506 -14.89 10.53 17.03
N ARG A 507 -15.46 10.46 18.23
CA ARG A 507 -14.72 10.30 19.49
C ARG A 507 -13.97 8.97 19.54
N GLN A 508 -14.65 7.86 19.23
CA GLN A 508 -14.05 6.51 19.18
C GLN A 508 -12.92 6.42 18.15
N THR A 509 -13.14 6.94 16.94
CA THR A 509 -12.13 6.90 15.86
C THR A 509 -10.91 7.74 16.21
N THR A 510 -11.12 8.95 16.74
CA THR A 510 -10.04 9.84 17.19
C THR A 510 -9.20 9.14 18.25
N MET A 511 -9.88 8.53 19.23
CA MET A 511 -9.19 7.87 20.32
C MET A 511 -8.46 6.60 19.86
N LEU A 512 -9.05 5.80 18.96
CA LEU A 512 -8.37 4.67 18.33
C LEU A 512 -7.10 5.11 17.58
N ALA A 513 -7.15 6.22 16.85
CA ALA A 513 -5.99 6.73 16.13
C ALA A 513 -4.86 7.14 17.08
N PHE A 514 -5.19 7.84 18.18
CA PHE A 514 -4.23 8.28 19.18
C PHE A 514 -3.62 7.12 19.97
N THR A 515 -4.40 6.09 20.32
CA THR A 515 -3.88 4.95 21.08
C THR A 515 -3.10 3.96 20.23
N ALA A 516 -3.55 3.72 18.99
CA ALA A 516 -2.91 2.76 18.09
C ALA A 516 -1.63 3.33 17.44
N PHE A 517 -1.65 4.61 17.09
CA PHE A 517 -0.57 5.26 16.34
C PHE A 517 -0.11 6.57 17.01
N PRO A 518 0.24 6.57 18.31
CA PRO A 518 0.58 7.79 19.04
C PRO A 518 1.80 8.52 18.46
N HIS A 519 2.65 7.83 17.70
CA HIS A 519 3.86 8.38 17.10
C HIS A 519 3.64 9.02 15.72
N ALA A 520 2.47 8.86 15.10
CA ALA A 520 2.22 9.28 13.73
C ALA A 520 1.35 10.54 13.65
N LEU A 521 1.53 11.34 12.61
CA LEU A 521 0.55 12.38 12.26
C LEU A 521 -0.73 11.72 11.74
N LEU A 522 -1.87 12.40 11.92
CA LEU A 522 -3.12 11.98 11.31
C LEU A 522 -3.03 12.19 9.79
N PRO A 523 -3.12 11.13 8.97
CA PRO A 523 -2.99 11.27 7.53
C PRO A 523 -4.20 12.00 6.93
N ASN A 524 -4.00 12.71 5.82
CA ASN A 524 -5.04 13.53 5.19
C ASN A 524 -6.36 12.79 4.88
N PRO A 525 -6.36 11.51 4.44
CA PRO A 525 -7.58 10.73 4.30
C PRO A 525 -8.33 10.58 5.64
N LEU A 526 -7.62 10.32 6.75
CA LEU A 526 -8.24 10.22 8.07
C LEU A 526 -8.81 11.57 8.52
N VAL A 527 -8.05 12.66 8.35
CA VAL A 527 -8.53 14.03 8.66
C VAL A 527 -9.80 14.37 7.87
N SER A 528 -9.90 13.90 6.62
CA SER A 528 -11.08 14.11 5.78
C SER A 528 -12.32 13.34 6.28
N GLU A 529 -12.13 12.12 6.79
CA GLU A 529 -13.21 11.37 7.44
C GLU A 529 -13.62 12.00 8.76
N LEU A 530 -12.66 12.38 9.62
CA LEU A 530 -12.95 13.07 10.89
C LEU A 530 -13.73 14.38 10.66
N ARG A 531 -13.37 15.15 9.62
CA ARG A 531 -14.13 16.36 9.23
C ARG A 531 -15.55 16.04 8.79
N THR A 532 -15.74 14.92 8.11
CA THR A 532 -17.07 14.48 7.64
C THR A 532 -17.96 14.11 8.82
N LEU A 533 -17.41 13.35 9.78
CA LEU A 533 -18.10 13.03 11.03
C LEU A 533 -18.34 14.27 11.90
N ALA A 534 -17.39 15.20 11.99
CA ALA A 534 -17.54 16.45 12.74
C ALA A 534 -18.68 17.31 12.17
N LYS A 535 -18.75 17.45 10.84
CA LYS A 535 -19.85 18.15 10.18
C LYS A 535 -21.21 17.49 10.49
N GLN A 536 -21.28 16.16 10.46
CA GLN A 536 -22.50 15.43 10.79
C GLN A 536 -22.88 15.57 12.28
N ALA A 537 -21.88 15.64 13.16
CA ALA A 537 -22.03 15.94 14.58
C ALA A 537 -22.29 17.44 14.87
N LYS A 538 -22.39 18.28 13.84
CA LYS A 538 -22.57 19.75 13.96
C LYS A 538 -21.45 20.44 14.77
N LEU A 539 -20.23 19.92 14.68
CA LEU A 539 -19.03 20.48 15.30
C LEU A 539 -18.17 21.24 14.28
N GLU A 540 -17.83 22.47 14.62
CA GLU A 540 -16.89 23.30 13.87
C GLU A 540 -15.47 23.08 14.38
N LEU A 541 -14.75 22.14 13.78
CA LEU A 541 -13.37 21.82 14.12
C LEU A 541 -12.41 22.33 13.02
N PRO A 542 -11.46 23.25 13.32
CA PRO A 542 -10.50 23.75 12.34
C PRO A 542 -9.39 22.74 12.01
N LEU A 543 -9.74 21.55 11.50
CA LEU A 543 -8.78 20.49 11.19
C LEU A 543 -7.93 20.84 9.96
N VAL A 544 -6.60 20.89 10.11
CA VAL A 544 -5.60 21.20 9.07
C VAL A 544 -5.05 19.94 8.40
N GLU A 545 -4.63 20.06 7.13
CA GLU A 545 -4.00 18.98 6.37
C GLU A 545 -2.47 19.00 6.50
N GLU A 546 -1.85 17.84 6.32
CA GLU A 546 -0.43 17.72 6.01
C GLU A 546 -0.19 18.22 4.58
N VAL A 547 0.70 19.20 4.44
CA VAL A 547 1.06 19.80 3.15
C VAL A 547 2.48 19.38 2.81
N ALA A 548 2.73 18.95 1.57
CA ALA A 548 4.07 18.60 1.13
C ALA A 548 4.91 19.86 0.84
N ALA A 549 6.19 19.84 1.24
CA ALA A 549 7.05 21.02 1.21
C ALA A 549 7.40 21.51 -0.22
N ASP A 550 7.41 20.60 -1.19
CA ASP A 550 7.66 20.86 -2.61
C ASP A 550 6.48 21.56 -3.31
N ILE A 551 5.25 21.40 -2.79
CA ILE A 551 4.04 22.04 -3.32
C ILE A 551 3.56 23.21 -2.46
N PHE A 552 4.22 23.46 -1.32
CA PHE A 552 3.84 24.53 -0.41
C PHE A 552 4.02 25.91 -1.06
N MET A 553 2.99 26.74 -0.94
CA MET A 553 2.93 28.03 -1.63
C MET A 553 3.35 29.23 -0.76
N GLY A 554 3.96 28.96 0.39
CA GLY A 554 4.53 29.99 1.25
C GLY A 554 3.49 30.74 2.10
N THR A 555 2.26 30.23 2.21
CA THR A 555 1.18 30.86 2.99
C THR A 555 0.17 29.83 3.49
N PHE A 556 -0.57 30.19 4.55
CA PHE A 556 -1.58 29.35 5.18
C PHE A 556 -2.96 30.01 5.11
N THR A 557 -4.02 29.21 4.95
CA THR A 557 -5.40 29.74 5.04
C THR A 557 -5.76 30.10 6.48
N THR A 558 -6.88 30.81 6.70
CA THR A 558 -7.32 31.24 8.04
C THR A 558 -7.52 30.08 9.01
N LYS A 559 -7.90 28.90 8.52
CA LYS A 559 -8.08 27.67 9.32
C LYS A 559 -6.86 27.30 10.16
N TRP A 560 -5.65 27.53 9.66
CA TRP A 560 -4.40 27.22 10.40
C TRP A 560 -4.24 28.10 11.63
N ARG A 561 -4.61 29.38 11.52
CA ARG A 561 -4.66 30.29 12.67
C ARG A 561 -5.70 29.82 13.68
N ASP A 562 -6.92 29.50 13.22
CA ASP A 562 -7.99 29.08 14.12
C ASP A 562 -7.60 27.81 14.89
N ALA A 563 -6.92 26.85 14.24
CA ALA A 563 -6.33 25.68 14.91
C ALA A 563 -5.23 26.05 15.93
N GLY A 564 -4.38 27.02 15.60
CA GLY A 564 -3.32 27.49 16.50
C GLY A 564 -3.85 28.19 17.76
N VAL A 565 -4.96 28.92 17.64
CA VAL A 565 -5.66 29.53 18.79
C VAL A 565 -6.16 28.45 19.74
N VAL A 566 -6.82 27.40 19.21
CA VAL A 566 -7.29 26.27 20.02
C VAL A 566 -6.12 25.57 20.73
N ALA A 567 -5.03 25.30 20.00
CA ALA A 567 -3.85 24.67 20.57
C ALA A 567 -3.21 25.50 21.69
N SER A 568 -3.11 26.81 21.51
CA SER A 568 -2.52 27.71 22.52
C SER A 568 -3.38 27.80 23.78
N ARG A 569 -4.72 27.83 23.62
CA ARG A 569 -5.66 27.83 24.74
C ARG A 569 -5.60 26.53 25.53
N LEU A 570 -5.71 25.37 24.86
CA LEU A 570 -5.73 24.07 25.54
C LEU A 570 -4.42 23.80 26.29
N LEU A 571 -3.29 24.19 25.69
CA LEU A 571 -1.96 23.88 26.21
C LEU A 571 -1.35 25.02 27.03
N ALA A 572 -2.14 26.03 27.40
CA ALA A 572 -1.67 27.16 28.20
C ALA A 572 -1.00 26.65 29.50
N GLY A 573 0.27 27.04 29.69
CA GLY A 573 1.07 26.62 30.85
C GLY A 573 1.57 25.17 30.81
N ALA A 574 1.16 24.34 29.85
CA ALA A 574 1.54 22.93 29.76
C ALA A 574 2.97 22.74 29.21
N LEU A 575 3.53 21.52 29.35
CA LEU A 575 4.89 21.20 28.93
C LEU A 575 5.13 21.50 27.43
N TYR A 576 4.20 21.12 26.56
CA TYR A 576 4.32 21.36 25.12
C TYR A 576 4.41 22.84 24.79
N ALA A 577 3.60 23.69 25.45
CA ALA A 577 3.67 25.14 25.29
C ALA A 577 5.01 25.72 25.73
N ARG A 578 5.59 25.21 26.82
CA ARG A 578 6.92 25.66 27.28
C ARG A 578 8.05 25.14 26.37
N TYR A 579 8.00 23.88 25.95
CA TYR A 579 9.03 23.24 25.14
C TYR A 579 9.12 23.84 23.73
N TYR A 580 7.96 24.07 23.11
CA TYR A 580 7.89 24.65 21.79
C TYR A 580 7.71 26.16 21.77
N ASP A 581 7.56 26.82 22.92
CA ASP A 581 7.33 28.27 23.01
C ASP A 581 6.09 28.70 22.20
N LEU A 582 4.93 28.12 22.55
CA LEU A 582 3.66 28.53 21.93
C LEU A 582 3.27 29.96 22.37
N PRO A 583 2.64 30.75 21.48
CA PRO A 583 2.15 32.07 21.86
C PRO A 583 1.08 31.94 22.94
N ALA A 584 1.23 32.70 24.04
CA ALA A 584 0.20 32.76 25.08
C ALA A 584 -1.08 33.40 24.56
N ASP A 585 -0.94 34.47 23.77
CA ASP A 585 -2.03 35.22 23.16
C ASP A 585 -1.83 35.36 21.65
N TRP A 586 -2.94 35.43 20.93
CA TRP A 586 -2.95 35.73 19.50
C TRP A 586 -3.45 37.15 19.28
N PRO A 587 -2.92 37.89 18.27
CA PRO A 587 -3.35 39.26 18.04
C PRO A 587 -4.87 39.37 17.78
N ASP A 588 -5.53 40.29 18.50
CA ASP A 588 -6.98 40.55 18.36
C ASP A 588 -7.33 40.92 16.92
N THR A 589 -6.55 41.81 16.31
CA THR A 589 -6.74 42.23 14.92
C THR A 589 -6.27 41.15 13.95
N ARG A 590 -7.21 40.48 13.26
CA ARG A 590 -6.90 39.46 12.26
C ARG A 590 -6.34 40.07 10.97
N LYS A 591 -5.12 39.66 10.58
CA LYS A 591 -4.50 40.09 9.32
C LYS A 591 -4.78 39.06 8.23
N THR A 592 -5.81 39.31 7.41
CA THR A 592 -6.18 38.43 6.30
C THR A 592 -5.85 39.07 4.95
N ILE A 593 -5.29 38.28 4.04
CA ILE A 593 -4.98 38.70 2.65
C ILE A 593 -5.64 37.72 1.68
N LEU A 594 -6.14 38.23 0.55
CA LEU A 594 -6.66 37.39 -0.54
C LEU A 594 -5.49 36.94 -1.44
N ARG A 595 -5.31 35.63 -1.62
CA ARG A 595 -4.34 35.01 -2.54
C ARG A 595 -5.04 33.94 -3.37
N TRP A 596 -4.95 34.03 -4.69
CA TRP A 596 -5.65 33.14 -5.64
C TRP A 596 -7.15 32.97 -5.31
N GLY A 597 -7.82 34.06 -4.89
CA GLY A 597 -9.23 34.03 -4.50
C GLY A 597 -9.53 33.37 -3.14
N LYS A 598 -8.51 32.99 -2.36
CA LYS A 598 -8.66 32.40 -1.02
C LYS A 598 -8.16 33.33 0.07
N ARG A 599 -8.85 33.34 1.21
CA ARG A 599 -8.44 34.10 2.40
C ARG A 599 -7.29 33.39 3.12
N THR A 600 -6.20 34.11 3.32
CA THR A 600 -4.96 33.64 3.98
C THR A 600 -4.69 34.39 5.27
N ALA A 601 -4.14 33.71 6.27
CA ALA A 601 -3.72 34.31 7.54
C ALA A 601 -2.28 34.80 7.43
N ALA A 602 -2.13 36.11 7.18
CA ALA A 602 -0.83 36.74 6.98
C ALA A 602 -0.02 36.83 8.28
N ASP A 603 -0.71 37.06 9.40
CA ASP A 603 -0.15 37.02 10.76
C ASP A 603 0.41 35.64 11.12
N PHE A 604 -0.36 34.58 10.92
CA PHE A 604 0.08 33.20 11.17
C PHE A 604 1.27 32.83 10.26
N THR A 605 1.21 33.22 8.99
CA THR A 605 2.32 32.98 8.04
C THR A 605 3.60 33.71 8.48
N ALA A 606 3.48 34.95 8.96
CA ALA A 606 4.62 35.73 9.46
C ALA A 606 5.24 35.09 10.70
N LEU A 607 4.42 34.64 11.65
CA LEU A 607 4.88 33.94 12.85
C LEU A 607 5.65 32.65 12.50
N CYS A 608 5.16 31.85 11.54
CA CYS A 608 5.88 30.67 11.08
C CYS A 608 7.24 31.01 10.45
N ARG A 609 7.33 32.10 9.67
CA ARG A 609 8.59 32.56 9.06
C ARG A 609 9.60 33.02 10.10
N GLU A 610 9.16 33.84 11.05
CA GLU A 610 9.99 34.34 12.14
C GLU A 610 10.59 33.18 12.94
N ARG A 611 9.76 32.22 13.34
CA ARG A 611 10.18 31.05 14.11
C ARG A 611 11.05 30.07 13.33
N ALA A 612 10.85 29.98 12.01
CA ALA A 612 11.67 29.16 11.14
C ALA A 612 13.01 29.82 10.79
N GLY A 613 13.15 31.14 10.98
CA GLY A 613 14.35 31.88 10.61
C GLY A 613 14.62 31.92 9.09
N THR A 614 13.60 31.72 8.26
CA THR A 614 13.73 31.70 6.80
C THR A 614 12.53 32.33 6.11
N SER A 615 12.76 32.97 4.98
CA SER A 615 11.70 33.55 4.14
C SER A 615 10.98 32.52 3.27
N GLY A 616 11.48 31.27 3.20
CA GLY A 616 10.98 30.22 2.32
C GLY A 616 11.66 30.21 0.94
N GLY A 617 11.15 29.38 0.02
CA GLY A 617 11.57 29.37 -1.40
C GLY A 617 12.34 28.13 -1.82
N SER A 618 13.03 27.46 -0.90
CA SER A 618 13.58 26.10 -1.11
C SER A 618 12.64 25.04 -0.50
N VAL A 619 12.73 23.78 -0.95
CA VAL A 619 11.97 22.67 -0.35
C VAL A 619 12.29 22.51 1.14
N ALA A 620 13.57 22.73 1.52
CA ALA A 620 14.01 22.68 2.90
C ALA A 620 13.38 23.82 3.73
N ALA A 621 13.45 25.06 3.25
CA ALA A 621 12.87 26.23 3.91
C ALA A 621 11.34 26.12 4.04
N ASN A 622 10.66 25.66 2.99
CA ASN A 622 9.22 25.37 3.03
C ASN A 622 8.90 24.32 4.10
N GLY A 623 9.71 23.26 4.19
CA GLY A 623 9.58 22.25 5.23
C GLY A 623 9.76 22.80 6.65
N MET A 624 10.67 23.75 6.87
CA MET A 624 10.84 24.43 8.15
C MET A 624 9.60 25.28 8.51
N LEU A 625 9.03 26.02 7.56
CA LEU A 625 7.78 26.77 7.77
C LEU A 625 6.61 25.84 8.13
N LEU A 626 6.48 24.72 7.41
CA LEU A 626 5.46 23.70 7.66
C LEU A 626 5.64 23.05 9.03
N GLU A 627 6.88 22.75 9.43
CA GLU A 627 7.17 22.25 10.76
C GLU A 627 6.73 23.22 11.87
N GLN A 628 6.95 24.54 11.70
CA GLN A 628 6.44 25.53 12.65
C GLN A 628 4.91 25.56 12.69
N SER A 629 4.24 25.43 11.55
CA SER A 629 2.77 25.34 11.53
C SER A 629 2.25 24.09 12.24
N GLN A 630 2.93 22.95 12.11
CA GLN A 630 2.56 21.70 12.79
C GLN A 630 2.74 21.83 14.30
N ILE A 631 3.78 22.52 14.75
CA ILE A 631 4.01 22.83 16.16
C ILE A 631 2.88 23.73 16.70
N LEU A 632 2.64 24.86 16.04
CA LEU A 632 1.66 25.85 16.50
C LEU A 632 0.22 25.31 16.53
N THR A 633 -0.10 24.36 15.66
CA THR A 633 -1.44 23.76 15.55
C THR A 633 -1.54 22.41 16.26
N THR A 634 -0.44 21.90 16.82
CA THR A 634 -0.28 20.50 17.29
C THR A 634 -0.70 19.46 16.24
N HIS A 635 -0.76 19.88 14.98
CA HIS A 635 -1.32 19.15 13.85
C HIS A 635 -2.61 18.37 14.19
N ASN A 636 -3.63 19.11 14.66
CA ASN A 636 -4.99 18.67 15.02
C ASN A 636 -5.18 18.00 16.38
N LEU A 637 -4.12 17.65 17.11
CA LEU A 637 -4.28 16.96 18.41
C LEU A 637 -5.09 17.79 19.39
N ALA A 638 -4.69 19.05 19.62
CA ALA A 638 -5.40 19.93 20.53
C ALA A 638 -6.83 20.24 20.06
N VAL A 639 -7.03 20.43 18.75
CA VAL A 639 -8.36 20.68 18.17
C VAL A 639 -9.31 19.52 18.44
N LEU A 640 -8.83 18.29 18.29
CA LEU A 640 -9.63 17.10 18.55
C LEU A 640 -9.83 16.85 20.04
N VAL A 641 -8.81 17.10 20.88
CA VAL A 641 -8.94 16.92 22.33
C VAL A 641 -9.93 17.91 22.94
N ASP A 642 -9.80 19.19 22.58
CA ASP A 642 -10.68 20.27 23.06
C ASP A 642 -12.10 20.11 22.51
N GLY A 643 -12.24 19.91 21.19
CA GLY A 643 -13.54 19.83 20.53
C GLY A 643 -14.36 18.57 20.82
N LEU A 644 -13.73 17.50 21.34
CA LEU A 644 -14.39 16.24 21.68
C LEU A 644 -14.35 15.92 23.16
N ASP A 645 -13.88 16.85 24.01
CA ASP A 645 -13.76 16.68 25.45
C ASP A 645 -13.00 15.40 25.86
N LEU A 646 -11.83 15.19 25.24
CA LEU A 646 -11.02 13.97 25.43
C LEU A 646 -9.94 14.12 26.51
N ALA A 647 -9.87 15.27 27.20
CA ALA A 647 -8.75 15.56 28.09
C ALA A 647 -8.61 14.54 29.22
N GLU A 648 -9.69 14.24 29.95
CA GLU A 648 -9.69 13.24 31.04
C GLU A 648 -9.23 11.86 30.57
N GLU A 649 -9.86 11.34 29.51
CA GLU A 649 -9.55 10.03 28.93
C GLU A 649 -8.11 9.96 28.42
N LEU A 650 -7.58 11.08 27.90
CA LEU A 650 -6.20 11.16 27.47
C LEU A 650 -5.22 11.16 28.66
N ARG A 651 -5.53 11.85 29.77
CA ARG A 651 -4.66 11.85 30.97
C ARG A 651 -4.43 10.45 31.52
N GLU A 652 -5.45 9.60 31.54
CA GLU A 652 -5.33 8.21 31.98
C GLU A 652 -4.34 7.38 31.14
N ARG A 653 -4.27 7.65 29.83
CA ARG A 653 -3.49 6.85 28.87
C ARG A 653 -2.15 7.49 28.52
N ALA A 654 -2.01 8.79 28.73
CA ALA A 654 -0.88 9.61 28.33
C ALA A 654 0.49 9.07 28.78
N PRO A 655 0.69 8.58 30.02
CA PRO A 655 2.00 8.07 30.45
C PRO A 655 2.48 6.91 29.57
N ARG A 656 1.59 5.93 29.33
CA ARG A 656 1.89 4.76 28.49
C ARG A 656 2.10 5.16 27.03
N LEU A 657 1.28 6.05 26.48
CA LEU A 657 1.39 6.47 25.08
C LEU A 657 2.67 7.29 24.82
N ALA A 658 3.08 8.12 25.78
CA ALA A 658 4.33 8.86 25.71
C ALA A 658 5.53 7.89 25.70
N GLU A 659 5.56 6.92 26.62
CA GLU A 659 6.60 5.88 26.66
C GLU A 659 6.69 5.08 25.36
N GLN A 660 5.54 4.63 24.85
CA GLN A 660 5.48 3.89 23.58
C GLN A 660 6.03 4.72 22.41
N THR A 661 5.72 6.02 22.39
CA THR A 661 6.19 6.94 21.35
C THR A 661 7.69 7.18 21.44
N PHE A 662 8.26 7.40 22.63
CA PHE A 662 9.71 7.50 22.81
C PHE A 662 10.43 6.21 22.41
N GLY A 663 9.93 5.04 22.83
CA GLY A 663 10.49 3.75 22.42
C GLY A 663 10.41 3.53 20.90
N TRP A 664 9.37 4.03 20.24
CA TRP A 664 9.30 4.02 18.77
C TRP A 664 10.37 4.90 18.13
N ILE A 665 10.59 6.11 18.64
CA ILE A 665 11.61 7.06 18.15
C ILE A 665 13.00 6.42 18.23
N GLN A 666 13.35 5.85 19.38
CA GLN A 666 14.64 5.17 19.60
C GLN A 666 14.84 4.02 18.60
N ARG A 667 13.85 3.11 18.49
CA ARG A 667 13.91 2.00 17.53
C ARG A 667 14.04 2.49 16.10
N ARG A 668 13.36 3.58 15.74
CA ARG A 668 13.37 4.13 14.38
C ARG A 668 14.74 4.72 14.02
N LEU A 669 15.38 5.46 14.94
CA LEU A 669 16.67 6.08 14.71
C LEU A 669 17.85 5.10 14.86
N ALA A 670 17.67 3.99 15.57
CA ALA A 670 18.65 2.89 15.61
C ALA A 670 18.73 2.08 14.30
N GLN A 671 17.72 2.17 13.41
CA GLN A 671 17.72 1.46 12.13
C GLN A 671 18.68 2.11 11.13
N ARG A 672 19.66 1.35 10.63
CA ARG A 672 20.57 1.82 9.58
C ARG A 672 19.80 2.20 8.31
N ALA A 673 19.88 3.47 7.92
CA ALA A 673 19.34 3.95 6.66
C ALA A 673 20.16 3.41 5.48
N SER A 674 19.49 3.04 4.40
CA SER A 674 20.15 2.58 3.16
C SER A 674 20.86 3.70 2.40
N HIS A 675 20.41 4.95 2.56
CA HIS A 675 21.00 6.13 1.92
C HIS A 675 20.59 7.42 2.66
N ARG A 676 21.28 8.53 2.38
CA ARG A 676 21.06 9.84 3.02
C ARG A 676 19.60 10.32 3.00
N HIS A 677 18.92 10.17 1.86
CA HIS A 677 17.50 10.58 1.77
C HIS A 677 16.58 9.76 2.70
N ALA A 678 16.86 8.47 2.91
CA ALA A 678 16.10 7.63 3.85
C ALA A 678 16.38 8.05 5.30
N ALA A 679 17.62 8.41 5.64
CA ALA A 679 17.97 8.95 6.95
C ALA A 679 17.22 10.26 7.25
N LEU A 680 17.10 11.15 6.25
CA LEU A 680 16.31 12.38 6.38
C LEU A 680 14.82 12.09 6.65
N ILE A 681 14.23 11.10 5.97
CA ILE A 681 12.84 10.69 6.22
C ILE A 681 12.70 10.12 7.63
N GLN A 682 13.62 9.26 8.07
CA GLN A 682 13.62 8.72 9.43
C GLN A 682 13.66 9.83 10.49
N LEU A 683 14.54 10.82 10.31
CA LEU A 683 14.69 11.94 11.23
C LEU A 683 13.43 12.82 11.29
N LYS A 684 12.82 13.13 10.14
CA LYS A 684 11.56 13.88 10.08
C LYS A 684 10.43 13.14 10.79
N ASN A 685 10.31 11.83 10.56
CA ASN A 685 9.31 11.01 11.24
C ASN A 685 9.56 10.94 12.76
N ALA A 686 10.82 10.89 13.19
CA ALA A 686 11.18 10.98 14.61
C ALA A 686 10.81 12.34 15.22
N ALA A 687 10.99 13.44 14.49
CA ALA A 687 10.57 14.77 14.94
C ALA A 687 9.03 14.89 15.04
N TYR A 688 8.27 14.27 14.12
CA TYR A 688 6.81 14.17 14.23
C TYR A 688 6.39 13.39 15.48
N ALA A 689 6.99 12.22 15.69
CA ALA A 689 6.72 11.41 16.88
C ALA A 689 7.15 12.13 18.16
N TRP A 690 8.23 12.90 18.14
CA TRP A 690 8.66 13.69 19.29
C TRP A 690 7.62 14.74 19.69
N ARG A 691 7.06 15.46 18.72
CA ARG A 691 5.95 16.40 18.97
C ARG A 691 4.78 15.71 19.65
N GLN A 692 4.39 14.53 19.15
CA GLN A 692 3.33 13.73 19.75
C GLN A 692 3.66 13.32 21.19
N ALA A 693 4.89 12.85 21.46
CA ALA A 693 5.31 12.44 22.80
C ALA A 693 5.27 13.61 23.79
N VAL A 694 5.77 14.79 23.42
CA VAL A 694 5.72 15.98 24.28
C VAL A 694 4.28 16.46 24.49
N PHE A 695 3.42 16.34 23.47
CA PHE A 695 1.99 16.64 23.60
C PHE A 695 1.35 15.71 24.63
N LEU A 696 1.57 14.39 24.52
CA LEU A 696 1.06 13.39 25.47
C LEU A 696 1.59 13.63 26.88
N LEU A 697 2.89 13.88 27.04
CA LEU A 697 3.48 14.22 28.35
C LEU A 697 2.85 15.45 29.01
N SER A 698 2.30 16.37 28.23
CA SER A 698 1.62 17.56 28.76
C SER A 698 0.35 17.25 29.53
N PHE A 699 -0.19 16.05 29.37
CA PHE A 699 -1.35 15.52 30.10
C PHE A 699 -0.95 14.67 31.31
N CYS A 700 0.35 14.50 31.57
CA CYS A 700 0.86 13.78 32.73
C CYS A 700 1.13 14.74 33.90
N GLU A 701 1.06 14.22 35.12
CA GLU A 701 1.52 14.93 36.32
C GLU A 701 3.04 15.26 36.24
N PRO A 702 3.52 16.36 36.84
CA PRO A 702 4.92 16.78 36.76
C PRO A 702 5.91 15.68 37.15
N ALA A 703 5.65 14.92 38.21
CA ALA A 703 6.53 13.82 38.64
C ALA A 703 6.68 12.74 37.56
N VAL A 704 5.60 12.44 36.83
CA VAL A 704 5.61 11.49 35.72
C VAL A 704 6.38 12.07 34.53
N GLN A 705 6.20 13.37 34.23
CA GLN A 705 6.96 14.05 33.17
C GLN A 705 8.47 13.97 33.43
N PHE A 706 8.92 14.26 34.65
CA PHE A 706 10.33 14.14 35.05
C PHE A 706 10.84 12.71 34.93
N ALA A 707 10.12 11.72 35.47
CA ALA A 707 10.53 10.31 35.41
C ALA A 707 10.69 9.82 33.96
N HIS A 708 9.81 10.22 33.03
CA HIS A 708 9.96 9.88 31.61
C HIS A 708 11.17 10.55 30.97
N ALA A 709 11.44 11.82 31.29
CA ALA A 709 12.57 12.55 30.74
C ALA A 709 13.92 11.99 31.25
N GLU A 710 14.03 11.70 32.55
CA GLU A 710 15.24 11.08 33.13
C GLU A 710 15.51 9.70 32.53
N LYS A 711 14.49 8.84 32.46
CA LYS A 711 14.58 7.54 31.82
C LYS A 711 15.01 7.65 30.35
N LEU A 712 14.47 8.63 29.62
CA LEU A 712 14.85 8.88 28.24
C LEU A 712 16.33 9.27 28.14
N THR A 713 16.79 10.26 28.92
CA THR A 713 18.18 10.72 28.94
C THR A 713 19.16 9.58 29.24
N GLU A 714 18.85 8.70 30.19
CA GLU A 714 19.67 7.51 30.45
C GLU A 714 19.74 6.56 29.25
N GLN A 715 18.60 6.31 28.60
CA GLN A 715 18.52 5.38 27.46
C GLN A 715 19.18 5.89 26.19
N VAL A 716 19.26 7.22 25.99
CA VAL A 716 19.81 7.82 24.76
C VAL A 716 21.23 8.34 24.90
N ARG A 717 21.87 8.17 26.07
CA ARG A 717 23.24 8.61 26.32
C ARG A 717 24.22 8.06 25.26
N GLY A 718 25.06 8.94 24.71
CA GLY A 718 26.00 8.61 23.63
C GLY A 718 25.36 8.44 22.24
N THR A 719 24.06 8.69 22.10
CA THR A 719 23.36 8.64 20.81
C THR A 719 23.07 10.04 20.27
N VAL A 720 22.66 10.13 19.00
CA VAL A 720 22.25 11.40 18.37
C VAL A 720 21.05 12.08 19.06
N LEU A 721 20.32 11.37 19.94
CA LEU A 721 19.18 11.92 20.68
C LEU A 721 19.55 12.52 22.04
N GLU A 722 20.78 12.34 22.53
CA GLU A 722 21.18 12.83 23.85
C GLU A 722 20.93 14.34 24.03
N PRO A 723 21.38 15.24 23.13
CA PRO A 723 21.11 16.67 23.28
C PRO A 723 19.61 17.01 23.24
N VAL A 724 18.80 16.19 22.57
CA VAL A 724 17.36 16.39 22.49
C VAL A 724 16.68 16.01 23.82
N ALA A 725 17.11 14.92 24.45
CA ALA A 725 16.62 14.51 25.76
C ALA A 725 17.03 15.51 26.85
N ASP A 726 18.27 16.00 26.82
CA ASP A 726 18.74 17.05 27.72
C ASP A 726 17.95 18.35 27.54
N GLY A 727 17.57 18.68 26.30
CA GLY A 727 16.68 19.80 26.01
C GLY A 727 15.30 19.67 26.65
N LEU A 728 14.73 18.45 26.70
CA LEU A 728 13.46 18.20 27.39
C LEU A 728 13.59 18.38 28.90
N LEU A 729 14.65 17.82 29.50
CA LEU A 729 14.91 17.92 30.92
C LEU A 729 15.15 19.38 31.36
N HIS A 730 15.90 20.14 30.57
CA HIS A 730 16.12 21.58 30.77
C HIS A 730 14.80 22.36 30.85
N VAL A 731 13.86 22.10 29.94
CA VAL A 731 12.54 22.77 29.94
C VAL A 731 11.69 22.34 31.14
N LEU A 732 11.76 21.07 31.55
CA LEU A 732 11.08 20.59 32.75
C LEU A 732 11.59 21.27 34.02
N GLN A 733 12.90 21.54 34.08
CA GLN A 733 13.56 22.29 35.16
C GLN A 733 13.27 23.80 35.14
N GLY A 734 12.43 24.28 34.20
CA GLY A 734 12.06 25.70 34.07
C GLY A 734 12.96 26.50 33.13
N GLY A 735 13.91 25.85 32.47
CA GLY A 735 14.73 26.43 31.43
C GLY A 735 13.93 26.81 30.17
N ARG A 736 14.50 27.69 29.35
CA ARG A 736 13.97 28.05 28.03
C ARG A 736 15.05 27.91 26.96
N PHE A 737 14.63 27.58 25.74
CA PHE A 737 15.51 27.60 24.58
C PHE A 737 15.80 29.04 24.12
N THR A 738 16.95 29.25 23.52
CA THR A 738 17.29 30.46 22.75
C THR A 738 16.49 30.51 21.45
N THR A 739 16.60 31.62 20.71
CA THR A 739 15.99 31.77 19.37
C THR A 739 16.49 30.72 18.38
N THR A 740 17.73 30.23 18.54
CA THR A 740 18.32 29.15 17.73
C THR A 740 17.90 27.76 18.18
N GLY A 741 17.09 27.64 19.25
CA GLY A 741 16.58 26.35 19.75
C GLY A 741 17.57 25.58 20.62
N THR A 742 18.55 26.23 21.24
CA THR A 742 19.53 25.60 22.14
C THR A 742 19.35 26.06 23.58
N ALA A 743 19.75 25.25 24.56
CA ALA A 743 19.92 25.70 25.93
C ALA A 743 21.12 26.67 26.01
N ARG A 744 21.15 27.56 27.01
CA ARG A 744 22.21 28.59 27.13
C ARG A 744 23.59 28.02 27.41
N ASP A 745 23.64 26.87 28.08
CA ASP A 745 24.84 26.07 28.34
C ASP A 745 25.26 25.20 27.14
N GLY A 746 24.44 25.15 26.09
CA GLY A 746 24.70 24.39 24.87
C GLY A 746 24.45 22.88 24.97
N ALA A 747 24.05 22.36 26.13
CA ALA A 747 23.87 20.91 26.34
C ALA A 747 22.56 20.38 25.74
N GLY A 748 21.48 21.15 25.84
CA GLY A 748 20.15 20.78 25.33
C GLY A 748 19.77 21.44 24.00
N VAL A 749 19.04 20.74 23.13
CA VAL A 749 18.50 21.27 21.87
C VAL A 749 17.03 20.92 21.66
N ARG A 750 16.29 21.85 21.05
CA ARG A 750 14.90 21.64 20.62
C ARG A 750 14.88 20.77 19.38
N PHE A 751 14.17 19.64 19.44
CA PHE A 751 14.09 18.73 18.30
C PHE A 751 13.21 19.27 17.16
N LEU A 752 13.86 19.53 16.03
CA LEU A 752 13.28 19.87 14.73
C LEU A 752 13.81 18.91 13.65
N GLY A 753 12.95 18.52 12.72
CA GLY A 753 13.24 17.58 11.64
C GLY A 753 13.68 18.25 10.33
N TRP A 754 13.42 19.55 10.17
CA TRP A 754 13.80 20.33 9.01
C TRP A 754 14.90 21.35 9.32
N THR A 755 15.83 21.51 8.38
CA THR A 755 16.89 22.53 8.42
C THR A 755 17.30 22.88 6.99
N GLU A 756 17.82 24.07 6.79
CA GLU A 756 18.67 24.37 5.63
C GLU A 756 20.08 23.81 5.89
N GLY A 757 20.69 23.18 4.89
CA GLY A 757 21.99 22.52 5.03
C GLY A 757 21.97 21.13 5.69
N THR A 758 23.03 20.78 6.40
CA THR A 758 23.19 19.45 7.04
C THR A 758 22.56 19.48 8.43
N ASN A 759 21.61 18.56 8.69
CA ASN A 759 21.01 18.44 10.01
C ASN A 759 22.02 17.89 11.02
N PRO A 760 22.26 18.57 12.16
CA PRO A 760 23.24 18.14 13.16
C PRO A 760 22.88 16.79 13.81
N LEU A 761 21.60 16.40 13.78
CA LEU A 761 21.09 15.12 14.29
C LEU A 761 21.08 14.02 13.22
N LEU A 762 21.60 14.29 12.02
CA LEU A 762 21.71 13.27 10.98
C LEU A 762 22.90 12.33 11.28
N PRO A 763 22.70 11.01 11.36
CA PRO A 763 23.82 10.08 11.47
C PRO A 763 24.75 10.22 10.26
N ARG A 764 26.07 10.11 10.46
CA ARG A 764 27.02 10.01 9.34
C ARG A 764 26.71 8.72 8.57
N VAL A 765 26.22 8.86 7.34
CA VAL A 765 26.06 7.74 6.41
C VAL A 765 27.40 7.60 5.69
N GLU A 766 28.17 6.57 6.04
CA GLU A 766 29.37 6.16 5.27
C GLU A 766 29.00 5.61 3.90
#